data_AF-A0A847BPF7-F1
#
_entry.id   AF-A0A847BPF7-F1
#
_cell.length_a   1.000
_cell.length_b   1.000
_cell.length_c   1.000
_cell.angle_alpha   90.00
_cell.angle_beta   90.00
_cell.angle_gamma   90.00
#
_symmetry.space_group_name_H-M   'P 1'
#
loop_
_entity.id
_entity.type
_entity.pdbx_description
1 polymer ?
#
loop_
_entity_poly.entity_id
_entity_poly.type
_entity_poly.pdbx_seq_one_letter_code
_entity_poly.pdbx_strand_id
1 'polypeptide(L)'
;ASLANTIGLNEEQVEALVSYLLDDLRYRKAVTLPSGVYADDPEFGLNKGNPRVIRQGNPNYGEIRWIGATPRQYRRQYIKKVLEINNLDFSNENVVKTLDNIWNWMKNIDGLLEGSSAAGYRISNSHLYFDTDHEWSKCSNCQRLSYRGGSLPCPHRHCNGTLKPIVIGSTQEHNYYYKLFKQSLIPIRTEEHTAQLDPDKGKEYQNLFKDGYVNVLSCSTTFEMGIDLGDLQTVVMSNVPPTVANYRQRAGRAGRRTSGTAYILTWTSDRPHDQTYYNSPIDIISGEVMVPNIILENELILQRHVNAILLSQFLRYRKRQGIDNNKLNTSGDFFDNVLSEKPHYDYIDEWVQEDRQYINSQLEAYAGFLTEGLRSVVENGLTNFQSDLRMLNDEHYQPITRYYIDQIDALGEMLRDASISTRDSQDLQSQLNYFRVLLSRIRGSERHTSGYLINYLSNKGVLPSYSFPLHTVELMLPKEARDGEHLRLERDLRIAIKEYAPGSEIVADKRIWRSKQPVFWKDTPPVREYRICEHCHHLDVAREAGVPLSQDDGICSVCHKTQGKKSRPRSFVEPDGFIADKNSGKPAKQYVNIEPNQMRSALIPASSLEEEAINKFVNLSYNTKGELLYVNEGVYGNGFNFPLKAFAFMSDEKDKSTKFSLGHIQTTNTLHIRFSGDELVHVPSPSDKSFWFSLLYAVLHGASHCLQIDRQDIDGVLFPRSSVDSWEQTIVLYDNVSGGAGHVKSIKENFISVLDEARRILNCNDCAPDTSCYHCLRDYSNQYHHKYLRRDEALNFLDILIASQEPIRADIPGTVRVNASAPANWLYEKIRYVRQSLKIAIPNLDARHPMGENITWLDTFGDLINKGCDVELYLQDLPAQTPEGYSLATHLQVLMDKGMKVWKIKEIPTWQIIIDLQTQEQRIISSENKKQKIILADSIDAKRLLTSTDKVAVKSIADEWQSLTKLVVDRDELKPPQNVKVISVRASSYPKREERDFFADFFKKSCVKMLIHDPYLQSRERIVNRLGNYIALAEEQGDLEKVIVHTKLAQDNGEQENAILELVDEFGDFIQFKYTADHDRYIEVERSNGERARIIIGRGLDFIRPDGSTKPTYIVIQDPIN
;
A
#
# COMPACT_ATOMS: atom_id res chain seq x y z
N ALA A 1 -9.94 -61.30 -29.08
CA ALA A 1 -10.39 -61.79 -30.40
C ALA A 1 -11.71 -61.21 -30.91
N SER A 2 -12.89 -61.64 -30.43
CA SER A 2 -14.18 -61.30 -31.08
C SER A 2 -14.51 -59.80 -31.14
N LEU A 3 -14.26 -59.07 -30.04
CA LEU A 3 -14.48 -57.62 -29.98
C LEU A 3 -13.47 -56.84 -30.85
N ALA A 4 -12.21 -57.31 -30.90
CA ALA A 4 -11.14 -56.73 -31.73
C ALA A 4 -11.51 -56.73 -33.22
N ASN A 5 -11.95 -57.89 -33.73
CA ASN A 5 -12.45 -58.02 -35.11
C ASN A 5 -13.69 -57.14 -35.39
N THR A 6 -14.53 -56.91 -34.39
CA THR A 6 -15.77 -56.13 -34.54
C THR A 6 -15.50 -54.62 -34.60
N ILE A 7 -14.48 -54.13 -33.89
CA ILE A 7 -14.14 -52.70 -33.82
C ILE A 7 -13.09 -52.32 -34.89
N GLY A 8 -12.29 -53.29 -35.36
CA GLY A 8 -11.20 -53.04 -36.31
C GLY A 8 -9.88 -52.62 -35.64
N LEU A 9 -9.72 -52.90 -34.35
CA LEU A 9 -8.49 -52.68 -33.58
C LEU A 9 -7.80 -54.02 -33.29
N ASN A 10 -6.50 -54.01 -33.01
CA ASN A 10 -5.81 -55.24 -32.57
C ASN A 10 -6.18 -55.61 -31.12
N GLU A 11 -5.82 -56.83 -30.69
CA GLU A 11 -6.23 -57.33 -29.37
C GLU A 11 -5.70 -56.50 -28.21
N GLU A 12 -4.42 -56.11 -28.26
CA GLU A 12 -3.75 -55.29 -27.24
C GLU A 12 -4.40 -53.90 -27.11
N GLN A 13 -4.78 -53.28 -28.23
CA GLN A 13 -5.47 -52.00 -28.26
C GLN A 13 -6.88 -52.10 -27.70
N VAL A 14 -7.61 -53.18 -27.99
CA VAL A 14 -8.94 -53.40 -27.41
C VAL A 14 -8.86 -53.66 -25.91
N GLU A 15 -7.87 -54.42 -25.45
CA GLU A 15 -7.63 -54.65 -24.03
C GLU A 15 -7.33 -53.35 -23.27
N ALA A 16 -6.43 -52.52 -23.80
CA ALA A 16 -6.16 -51.19 -23.26
C ALA A 16 -7.42 -50.32 -23.24
N LEU A 17 -8.17 -50.29 -24.35
CA LEU A 17 -9.39 -49.51 -24.50
C LEU A 17 -10.45 -49.87 -23.47
N VAL A 18 -10.76 -51.16 -23.34
CA VAL A 18 -11.75 -51.67 -22.39
C VAL A 18 -11.30 -51.39 -20.96
N SER A 19 -10.02 -51.61 -20.65
CA SER A 19 -9.47 -51.35 -19.31
C SER A 19 -9.63 -49.88 -18.91
N TYR A 20 -9.35 -48.93 -19.82
CA TYR A 20 -9.58 -47.51 -19.57
C TYR A 20 -11.06 -47.18 -19.33
N LEU A 21 -11.97 -47.81 -20.07
CA LEU A 21 -13.40 -47.57 -19.91
C LEU A 21 -13.93 -48.14 -18.60
N LEU A 22 -13.44 -49.31 -18.16
CA LEU A 22 -13.73 -49.88 -16.85
C LEU A 22 -13.19 -48.99 -15.71
N ASP A 23 -11.99 -48.43 -15.87
CA ASP A 23 -11.45 -47.46 -14.91
C ASP A 23 -12.27 -46.17 -14.85
N ASP A 24 -12.77 -45.63 -15.98
CA ASP A 24 -13.70 -44.47 -15.95
C ASP A 24 -14.96 -44.79 -15.14
N LEU A 25 -15.50 -46.00 -15.25
CA LEU A 25 -16.64 -46.43 -14.44
C LEU A 25 -16.28 -46.54 -12.95
N ARG A 26 -15.12 -47.11 -12.61
CA ARG A 26 -14.61 -47.20 -11.23
C ARG A 26 -14.38 -45.81 -10.62
N TYR A 27 -13.72 -44.90 -11.33
CA TYR A 27 -13.50 -43.51 -10.88
C TYR A 27 -14.80 -42.75 -10.63
N ARG A 28 -15.86 -43.09 -11.38
CA ARG A 28 -17.22 -42.56 -11.18
C ARG A 28 -18.00 -43.28 -10.07
N LYS A 29 -17.36 -44.20 -9.34
CA LYS A 29 -17.96 -45.04 -8.29
C LYS A 29 -19.07 -45.96 -8.79
N ALA A 30 -19.04 -46.42 -10.05
CA ALA A 30 -20.07 -47.30 -10.61
C ALA A 30 -19.81 -48.78 -10.34
N VAL A 31 -19.66 -49.13 -9.05
CA VAL A 31 -19.24 -50.45 -8.56
C VAL A 31 -20.18 -50.91 -7.45
N THR A 32 -20.40 -52.21 -7.28
CA THR A 32 -21.11 -52.76 -6.11
C THR A 32 -20.21 -52.72 -4.86
N LEU A 33 -20.79 -52.53 -3.68
CA LEU A 33 -20.03 -52.52 -2.42
C LEU A 33 -19.89 -53.95 -1.87
N PRO A 34 -18.76 -54.31 -1.24
CA PRO A 34 -18.62 -55.59 -0.54
C PRO A 34 -19.66 -55.75 0.56
N SER A 35 -19.98 -57.00 0.92
CA SER A 35 -20.89 -57.29 2.04
C SER A 35 -20.36 -56.68 3.35
N GLY A 36 -21.21 -55.96 4.08
CA GLY A 36 -20.87 -55.34 5.37
C GLY A 36 -20.27 -53.93 5.26
N VAL A 37 -20.05 -53.40 4.05
CA VAL A 37 -19.60 -52.02 3.82
C VAL A 37 -20.78 -51.14 3.46
N TYR A 38 -21.07 -50.15 4.31
CA TYR A 38 -22.16 -49.19 4.08
C TYR A 38 -21.64 -47.93 3.37
N ALA A 39 -22.49 -47.33 2.53
CA ALA A 39 -22.12 -46.17 1.72
C ALA A 39 -21.89 -44.88 2.54
N ASP A 40 -22.33 -44.88 3.80
CA ASP A 40 -22.26 -43.77 4.75
C ASP A 40 -21.35 -44.05 5.96
N ASP A 41 -20.47 -45.06 5.86
CA ASP A 41 -19.50 -45.37 6.91
C ASP A 41 -18.58 -44.16 7.21
N PRO A 42 -18.40 -43.78 8.50
CA PRO A 42 -17.59 -42.64 8.91
C PRO A 42 -16.15 -42.65 8.39
N GLU A 43 -15.56 -43.83 8.15
CA GLU A 43 -14.20 -43.96 7.63
C GLU A 43 -14.04 -43.38 6.22
N PHE A 44 -15.14 -43.22 5.45
CA PHE A 44 -15.12 -42.59 4.12
C PHE A 44 -15.25 -41.05 4.16
N GLY A 45 -15.36 -40.44 5.34
CA GLY A 45 -15.36 -38.98 5.55
C GLY A 45 -16.69 -38.26 5.24
N LEU A 46 -16.71 -36.92 5.41
CA LEU A 46 -17.92 -36.07 5.33
C LEU A 46 -18.57 -35.99 3.94
N ASN A 47 -17.89 -36.41 2.86
CA ASN A 47 -18.39 -36.34 1.49
C ASN A 47 -19.08 -37.65 1.06
N LYS A 48 -20.30 -37.86 1.57
CA LYS A 48 -21.21 -38.96 1.22
C LYS A 48 -21.43 -39.03 -0.30
N GLY A 49 -21.10 -40.17 -0.93
CA GLY A 49 -21.39 -40.39 -2.35
C GLY A 49 -21.64 -41.86 -2.62
N ASN A 50 -22.92 -42.23 -2.75
CA ASN A 50 -23.37 -43.57 -3.10
C ASN A 50 -22.67 -44.09 -4.36
N PRO A 51 -22.45 -45.42 -4.48
CA PRO A 51 -22.04 -46.00 -5.75
C PRO A 51 -23.06 -45.61 -6.84
N ARG A 52 -22.56 -45.05 -7.95
CA ARG A 52 -23.40 -44.60 -9.08
C ARG A 52 -23.88 -45.78 -9.90
N VAL A 53 -25.01 -45.61 -10.57
CA VAL A 53 -25.60 -46.64 -11.42
C VAL A 53 -25.57 -46.21 -12.89
N ILE A 54 -25.31 -47.16 -13.80
CA ILE A 54 -25.32 -46.91 -15.25
C ILE A 54 -26.69 -47.27 -15.82
N ARG A 55 -27.38 -46.28 -16.40
CA ARG A 55 -28.67 -46.46 -17.06
C ARG A 55 -28.62 -45.97 -18.51
N GLN A 56 -29.04 -46.83 -19.44
CA GLN A 56 -29.24 -46.46 -20.84
C GLN A 56 -30.60 -45.74 -21.00
N GLY A 57 -30.69 -44.72 -21.85
CA GLY A 57 -31.88 -43.86 -21.95
C GLY A 57 -31.78 -42.60 -21.06
N ASN A 58 -32.88 -42.18 -20.42
CA ASN A 58 -32.92 -40.99 -19.55
C ASN A 58 -32.66 -41.36 -18.07
N PRO A 59 -31.46 -41.05 -17.50
CA PRO A 59 -31.10 -41.37 -16.12
C PRO A 59 -31.73 -40.37 -15.13
N ASN A 60 -31.98 -40.84 -13.90
CA ASN A 60 -32.41 -40.01 -12.79
C ASN A 60 -31.25 -39.21 -12.17
N TYR A 61 -31.57 -38.26 -11.27
CA TYR A 61 -30.56 -37.47 -10.55
C TYR A 61 -29.58 -38.38 -9.79
N GLY A 62 -28.29 -38.31 -10.12
CA GLY A 62 -27.23 -39.14 -9.51
C GLY A 62 -26.83 -40.39 -10.33
N GLU A 63 -27.63 -40.80 -11.31
CA GLU A 63 -27.31 -41.88 -12.26
C GLU A 63 -26.49 -41.36 -13.45
N ILE A 64 -25.73 -42.25 -14.12
CA ILE A 64 -24.89 -41.90 -15.28
C ILE A 64 -25.27 -42.73 -16.51
N ARG A 65 -25.13 -42.16 -17.72
CA ARG A 65 -25.32 -42.90 -18.97
C ARG A 65 -24.02 -43.54 -19.43
N TRP A 66 -24.09 -44.74 -20.00
CA TRP A 66 -22.97 -45.26 -20.79
C TRP A 66 -22.77 -44.37 -22.02
N ILE A 67 -23.73 -44.27 -22.94
CA ILE A 67 -23.61 -43.33 -24.07
C ILE A 67 -24.28 -42.00 -23.70
N GLY A 68 -23.49 -40.94 -23.66
CA GLY A 68 -23.97 -39.60 -23.31
C GLY A 68 -24.78 -38.97 -24.44
N ALA A 69 -25.82 -38.21 -24.05
CA ALA A 69 -26.72 -37.53 -24.99
C ALA A 69 -26.00 -36.53 -25.91
N THR A 70 -24.88 -35.95 -25.45
CA THR A 70 -24.10 -34.99 -26.23
C THR A 70 -22.75 -35.58 -26.68
N PRO A 71 -22.22 -35.17 -27.84
CA PRO A 71 -20.86 -35.55 -28.29
C PRO A 71 -19.73 -35.03 -27.38
N ARG A 72 -20.07 -34.17 -26.41
CA ARG A 72 -19.11 -33.62 -25.43
C ARG A 72 -18.77 -34.59 -24.30
N GLN A 73 -19.45 -35.73 -24.19
CA GLN A 73 -19.15 -36.74 -23.18
C GLN A 73 -17.74 -37.31 -23.39
N TYR A 74 -16.98 -37.43 -22.30
CA TYR A 74 -15.58 -37.89 -22.30
C TYR A 74 -15.36 -39.21 -23.04
N ARG A 75 -16.16 -40.26 -22.76
CA ARG A 75 -16.01 -41.56 -23.43
C ARG A 75 -16.21 -41.47 -24.95
N ARG A 76 -17.16 -40.65 -25.43
CA ARG A 76 -17.36 -40.41 -26.87
C ARG A 76 -16.17 -39.70 -27.50
N GLN A 77 -15.62 -38.69 -26.84
CA GLN A 77 -14.44 -37.97 -27.32
C GLN A 77 -13.21 -38.87 -27.37
N TYR A 78 -13.04 -39.74 -26.37
CA TYR A 78 -11.93 -40.68 -26.33
C TYR A 78 -12.03 -41.74 -27.43
N ILE A 79 -13.21 -42.38 -27.61
CA ILE A 79 -13.41 -43.33 -28.72
C ILE A 79 -13.18 -42.67 -30.07
N LYS A 80 -13.69 -41.45 -30.30
CA LYS A 80 -13.45 -40.71 -31.54
C LYS A 80 -11.95 -40.57 -31.82
N LYS A 81 -11.17 -40.19 -30.81
CA LYS A 81 -9.72 -40.03 -30.92
C LYS A 81 -8.99 -41.36 -31.18
N VAL A 82 -9.43 -42.44 -30.54
CA VAL A 82 -8.86 -43.79 -30.76
C VAL A 82 -9.12 -44.25 -32.19
N LEU A 83 -10.33 -44.06 -32.72
CA LEU A 83 -10.67 -44.41 -34.10
C LEU A 83 -9.88 -43.57 -35.11
N GLU A 84 -9.79 -42.25 -34.88
CA GLU A 84 -9.05 -41.31 -35.71
C GLU A 84 -7.56 -41.68 -35.84
N ILE A 85 -6.89 -41.98 -34.72
CA ILE A 85 -5.46 -42.34 -34.72
C ILE A 85 -5.19 -43.68 -35.40
N ASN A 86 -6.15 -44.60 -35.38
CA ASN A 86 -6.03 -45.91 -36.03
C ASN A 86 -6.55 -45.92 -37.49
N ASN A 87 -6.80 -44.74 -38.08
CA ASN A 87 -7.32 -44.61 -39.45
C ASN A 87 -8.65 -45.35 -39.68
N LEU A 88 -9.52 -45.42 -38.66
CA LEU A 88 -10.86 -45.99 -38.73
C LEU A 88 -11.92 -44.88 -38.87
N ASP A 89 -13.14 -45.23 -39.29
CA ASP A 89 -14.24 -44.26 -39.36
C ASP A 89 -14.54 -43.65 -37.98
N PHE A 90 -14.28 -42.36 -37.82
CA PHE A 90 -14.49 -41.59 -36.59
C PHE A 90 -15.78 -40.74 -36.64
N SER A 91 -16.71 -41.06 -37.54
CA SER A 91 -18.05 -40.47 -37.59
C SER A 91 -18.78 -40.63 -36.26
N ASN A 92 -19.65 -39.67 -35.91
CA ASN A 92 -20.41 -39.74 -34.66
C ASN A 92 -21.28 -41.00 -34.57
N GLU A 93 -21.77 -41.50 -35.70
CA GLU A 93 -22.54 -42.75 -35.78
C GLU A 93 -21.67 -43.95 -35.44
N ASN A 94 -20.47 -44.06 -36.02
CA ASN A 94 -19.56 -45.17 -35.74
C ASN A 94 -18.98 -45.13 -34.32
N VAL A 95 -18.75 -43.94 -33.75
CA VAL A 95 -18.35 -43.79 -32.34
C VAL A 95 -19.41 -44.33 -31.39
N VAL A 96 -20.70 -44.04 -31.66
CA VAL A 96 -21.82 -44.57 -30.86
C VAL A 96 -21.93 -46.08 -31.03
N LYS A 97 -21.86 -46.56 -32.28
CA LYS A 97 -21.88 -47.99 -32.61
C LYS A 97 -20.75 -48.76 -31.90
N THR A 98 -19.55 -48.20 -31.86
CA THR A 98 -18.39 -48.78 -31.17
C THR A 98 -18.64 -48.88 -29.66
N LEU A 99 -19.15 -47.81 -29.03
CA LEU A 99 -19.51 -47.84 -27.61
C LEU A 99 -20.63 -48.83 -27.29
N ASP A 100 -21.61 -48.99 -28.18
CA ASP A 100 -22.69 -49.97 -28.02
C ASP A 100 -22.17 -51.40 -28.16
N ASN A 101 -21.26 -51.66 -29.11
CA ASN A 101 -20.61 -52.96 -29.27
C ASN A 101 -19.82 -53.34 -28.00
N ILE A 102 -19.04 -52.41 -27.45
CA ILE A 102 -18.31 -52.61 -26.19
C ILE A 102 -19.27 -52.85 -25.03
N TRP A 103 -20.37 -52.09 -24.93
CA TRP A 103 -21.36 -52.27 -23.87
C TRP A 103 -22.05 -53.63 -23.93
N ASN A 104 -22.48 -54.04 -25.12
CA ASN A 104 -23.13 -55.33 -25.33
C ASN A 104 -22.16 -56.47 -25.06
N TRP A 105 -20.90 -56.33 -25.45
CA TRP A 105 -19.86 -57.29 -25.12
C TRP A 105 -19.66 -57.42 -23.60
N MET A 106 -19.54 -56.31 -22.86
CA MET A 106 -19.37 -56.34 -21.40
C MET A 106 -20.58 -56.96 -20.67
N LYS A 107 -21.82 -56.70 -21.14
CA LYS A 107 -23.02 -57.31 -20.56
C LYS A 107 -23.08 -58.84 -20.72
N ASN A 108 -22.43 -59.37 -21.74
CA ASN A 108 -22.42 -60.80 -22.03
C ASN A 108 -21.31 -61.54 -21.29
N ILE A 109 -20.45 -60.83 -20.55
CA ILE A 109 -19.45 -61.43 -19.66
C ILE A 109 -20.13 -61.77 -18.34
N ASP A 110 -20.13 -63.06 -18.00
CA ASP A 110 -20.78 -63.55 -16.79
C ASP A 110 -20.19 -62.88 -15.53
N GLY A 111 -21.06 -62.43 -14.64
CA GLY A 111 -20.69 -61.79 -13.37
C GLY A 111 -20.01 -60.41 -13.43
N LEU A 112 -19.61 -59.89 -14.60
CA LEU A 112 -18.88 -58.61 -14.68
C LEU A 112 -19.75 -57.40 -14.30
N LEU A 113 -20.98 -57.35 -14.81
CA LEU A 113 -21.95 -56.29 -14.54
C LEU A 113 -23.15 -56.84 -13.77
N GLU A 114 -23.37 -56.32 -12.56
CA GLU A 114 -24.55 -56.62 -11.76
C GLU A 114 -25.65 -55.58 -12.02
N GLY A 115 -26.87 -56.06 -12.29
CA GLY A 115 -28.05 -55.21 -12.44
C GLY A 115 -28.97 -55.65 -13.56
N SER A 116 -29.89 -54.77 -13.92
CA SER A 116 -30.86 -55.00 -15.00
C SER A 116 -31.14 -53.70 -15.75
N SER A 117 -31.88 -53.76 -16.86
CA SER A 117 -32.34 -52.54 -17.55
C SER A 117 -33.19 -51.63 -16.66
N ALA A 118 -33.93 -52.20 -15.71
CA ALA A 118 -34.78 -51.47 -14.76
C ALA A 118 -34.01 -50.95 -13.52
N ALA A 119 -33.08 -51.73 -12.97
CA ALA A 119 -32.28 -51.35 -11.81
C ALA A 119 -31.02 -50.55 -12.16
N GLY A 120 -30.63 -50.56 -13.44
CA GLY A 120 -29.34 -50.09 -13.94
C GLY A 120 -28.18 -51.03 -13.58
N TYR A 121 -27.02 -50.82 -14.20
CA TYR A 121 -25.86 -51.71 -14.09
C TYR A 121 -24.72 -51.10 -13.28
N ARG A 122 -23.97 -51.94 -12.55
CA ARG A 122 -22.74 -51.62 -11.81
C ARG A 122 -21.70 -52.71 -12.05
N ILE A 123 -20.41 -52.36 -11.96
CA ILE A 123 -19.33 -53.35 -11.98
C ILE A 123 -19.39 -54.16 -10.68
N SER A 124 -19.34 -55.50 -10.78
CA SER A 124 -19.31 -56.35 -9.61
C SER A 124 -17.99 -56.18 -8.84
N ASN A 125 -18.05 -56.02 -7.51
CA ASN A 125 -16.85 -56.04 -6.68
C ASN A 125 -16.08 -57.39 -6.75
N SER A 126 -16.76 -58.48 -7.13
CA SER A 126 -16.13 -59.80 -7.29
C SER A 126 -15.11 -59.83 -8.44
N HIS A 127 -15.13 -58.82 -9.31
CA HIS A 127 -14.22 -58.66 -10.44
C HIS A 127 -13.19 -57.54 -10.22
N LEU A 128 -13.06 -57.03 -8.99
CA LEU A 128 -12.04 -56.07 -8.61
C LEU A 128 -10.93 -56.74 -7.82
N TYR A 129 -9.71 -56.63 -8.33
CA TYR A 129 -8.50 -57.20 -7.72
C TYR A 129 -7.49 -56.09 -7.48
N PHE A 130 -6.70 -56.24 -6.42
CA PHE A 130 -5.54 -55.40 -6.17
C PHE A 130 -4.32 -56.09 -6.73
N ASP A 131 -3.61 -55.37 -7.59
CA ASP A 131 -2.34 -55.80 -8.14
C ASP A 131 -1.35 -54.64 -8.01
N THR A 132 -0.13 -54.96 -7.59
CA THR A 132 0.96 -54.02 -7.39
C THR A 132 2.04 -54.14 -8.45
N ASP A 133 2.01 -55.20 -9.27
CA ASP A 133 3.03 -55.47 -10.28
C ASP A 133 2.53 -55.09 -11.67
N HIS A 134 2.74 -53.82 -12.03
CA HIS A 134 2.30 -53.27 -13.30
C HIS A 134 3.41 -52.48 -13.98
N GLU A 135 3.47 -52.59 -15.30
CA GLU A 135 4.26 -51.70 -16.12
C GLU A 135 3.59 -50.33 -16.21
N TRP A 136 4.32 -49.28 -15.79
CA TRP A 136 3.82 -47.92 -15.81
C TRP A 136 4.26 -47.21 -17.08
N SER A 137 3.43 -46.29 -17.55
CA SER A 137 3.69 -45.41 -18.68
C SER A 137 3.37 -43.96 -18.30
N LYS A 138 4.14 -43.01 -18.85
CA LYS A 138 3.95 -41.57 -18.67
C LYS A 138 3.53 -40.92 -19.98
N CYS A 139 2.53 -40.04 -19.92
CA CYS A 139 2.11 -39.26 -21.08
C CYS A 139 3.17 -38.21 -21.42
N SER A 140 3.59 -38.15 -22.68
CA SER A 140 4.58 -37.17 -23.18
C SER A 140 4.13 -35.71 -23.06
N ASN A 141 2.82 -35.46 -23.05
CA ASN A 141 2.26 -34.11 -23.01
C ASN A 141 1.79 -33.73 -21.59
N CYS A 142 0.77 -34.39 -21.05
CA CYS A 142 0.23 -34.03 -19.73
C CYS A 142 0.96 -34.65 -18.53
N GLN A 143 2.04 -35.40 -18.76
CA GLN A 143 2.88 -36.03 -17.72
C GLN A 143 2.16 -37.02 -16.78
N ARG A 144 0.88 -37.36 -17.04
CA ARG A 144 0.11 -38.32 -16.25
C ARG A 144 0.63 -39.75 -16.40
N LEU A 145 0.52 -40.49 -15.30
CA LEU A 145 0.86 -41.90 -15.20
C LEU A 145 -0.33 -42.78 -15.57
N SER A 146 -0.08 -43.88 -16.27
CA SER A 146 -1.06 -44.92 -16.61
C SER A 146 -0.40 -46.28 -16.59
N TYR A 147 -1.14 -47.33 -16.23
CA TYR A 147 -0.69 -48.73 -16.22
C TYR A 147 -1.50 -49.60 -17.21
N ARG A 148 -2.32 -48.98 -18.06
CA ARG A 148 -3.21 -49.68 -19.03
C ARG A 148 -2.62 -49.75 -20.44
N GLY A 149 -1.29 -49.88 -20.55
CA GLY A 149 -0.57 -49.99 -21.82
C GLY A 149 -0.37 -48.68 -22.60
N GLY A 150 0.59 -48.71 -23.53
CA GLY A 150 1.02 -47.57 -24.36
C GLY A 150 0.47 -47.58 -25.80
N SER A 151 -0.29 -48.61 -26.18
CA SER A 151 -0.80 -48.84 -27.53
C SER A 151 -1.92 -47.88 -27.98
N LEU A 152 -2.41 -47.05 -27.05
CA LEU A 152 -3.47 -46.06 -27.27
C LEU A 152 -3.04 -44.64 -26.86
N PRO A 153 -3.67 -43.60 -27.44
CA PRO A 153 -3.43 -42.22 -27.03
C PRO A 153 -3.78 -41.97 -25.56
N CYS A 154 -3.21 -40.91 -24.97
CA CYS A 154 -3.56 -40.52 -23.60
C CYS A 154 -5.08 -40.33 -23.46
N PRO A 155 -5.72 -40.96 -22.46
CA PRO A 155 -7.16 -40.85 -22.27
C PRO A 155 -7.57 -39.47 -21.76
N HIS A 156 -6.66 -38.73 -21.11
CA HIS A 156 -7.01 -37.49 -20.45
C HIS A 156 -7.63 -36.44 -21.37
N ARG A 157 -8.64 -35.75 -20.84
CA ARG A 157 -9.44 -34.76 -21.58
C ARG A 157 -8.55 -33.67 -22.18
N HIS A 158 -8.73 -33.39 -23.46
CA HIS A 158 -7.96 -32.38 -24.22
C HIS A 158 -6.44 -32.63 -24.32
N CYS A 159 -5.93 -33.77 -23.84
CA CYS A 159 -4.51 -34.12 -24.00
C CYS A 159 -4.31 -34.88 -25.32
N ASN A 160 -3.34 -34.46 -26.14
CA ASN A 160 -2.98 -35.14 -27.39
C ASN A 160 -1.66 -35.95 -27.30
N GLY A 161 -1.17 -36.21 -26.09
CA GLY A 161 0.07 -36.97 -25.89
C GLY A 161 -0.08 -38.48 -26.05
N THR A 162 1.05 -39.14 -26.19
CA THR A 162 1.22 -40.61 -26.22
C THR A 162 1.84 -41.10 -24.92
N LEU A 163 1.51 -42.33 -24.53
CA LEU A 163 2.03 -42.96 -23.32
C LEU A 163 3.34 -43.68 -23.65
N LYS A 164 4.40 -43.38 -22.89
CA LYS A 164 5.70 -44.03 -23.00
C LYS A 164 6.00 -44.81 -21.73
N PRO A 165 6.53 -46.05 -21.81
CA PRO A 165 6.90 -46.83 -20.63
C PRO A 165 7.88 -46.10 -19.72
N ILE A 166 7.74 -46.28 -18.40
CA ILE A 166 8.58 -45.72 -17.35
C ILE A 166 8.83 -46.74 -16.24
N VAL A 167 9.92 -46.54 -15.50
CA VAL A 167 10.13 -47.20 -14.21
C VAL A 167 9.48 -46.34 -13.12
N ILE A 168 8.51 -46.91 -12.40
CA ILE A 168 7.70 -46.14 -11.43
C ILE A 168 8.54 -45.68 -10.22
N GLY A 169 9.47 -46.50 -9.73
CA GLY A 169 10.33 -46.18 -8.58
C GLY A 169 11.14 -44.91 -8.79
N SER A 170 11.90 -44.83 -9.90
CA SER A 170 12.69 -43.64 -10.24
C SER A 170 11.81 -42.42 -10.51
N THR A 171 10.62 -42.60 -11.09
CA THR A 171 9.70 -41.49 -11.37
C THR A 171 9.08 -40.93 -10.08
N GLN A 172 8.79 -41.79 -9.09
CA GLN A 172 8.27 -41.40 -7.78
C GLN A 172 9.34 -40.71 -6.93
N GLU A 173 10.60 -41.13 -6.99
CA GLU A 173 11.71 -40.47 -6.29
C GLU A 173 11.90 -39.01 -6.70
N HIS A 174 11.60 -38.66 -7.94
CA HIS A 174 11.68 -37.27 -8.42
C HIS A 174 10.38 -36.49 -8.23
N ASN A 175 9.31 -37.12 -7.70
CA ASN A 175 8.03 -36.48 -7.49
C ASN A 175 8.00 -35.79 -6.11
N TYR A 176 7.97 -34.45 -6.12
CA TYR A 176 7.92 -33.62 -4.91
C TYR A 176 6.79 -34.03 -3.95
N TYR A 177 5.57 -34.23 -4.45
CA TYR A 177 4.42 -34.59 -3.60
C TYR A 177 4.58 -35.97 -2.99
N TYR A 178 5.08 -36.94 -3.76
CA TYR A 178 5.36 -38.28 -3.24
C TYR A 178 6.43 -38.24 -2.12
N LYS A 179 7.48 -37.45 -2.30
CA LYS A 179 8.48 -37.19 -1.25
C LYS A 179 7.86 -36.51 -0.03
N LEU A 180 7.02 -35.49 -0.25
CA LEU A 180 6.33 -34.75 0.82
C LEU A 180 5.42 -35.66 1.65
N PHE A 181 4.67 -36.57 1.02
CA PHE A 181 3.82 -37.54 1.73
C PHE A 181 4.60 -38.65 2.44
N LYS A 182 5.87 -38.88 2.08
CA LYS A 182 6.79 -39.77 2.80
C LYS A 182 7.49 -39.10 3.97
N GLN A 183 7.47 -37.77 4.04
CA GLN A 183 8.01 -37.03 5.17
C GLN A 183 6.99 -37.00 6.32
N SER A 184 7.49 -36.95 7.55
CA SER A 184 6.64 -36.70 8.72
C SER A 184 5.95 -35.35 8.57
N LEU A 185 4.62 -35.35 8.51
CA LEU A 185 3.84 -34.11 8.49
C LEU A 185 4.03 -33.38 9.83
N ILE A 186 4.43 -32.12 9.76
CA ILE A 186 4.48 -31.26 10.94
C ILE A 186 3.05 -30.74 11.16
N PRO A 187 2.39 -31.06 12.30
CA PRO A 187 1.06 -30.53 12.57
C PRO A 187 1.16 -29.01 12.74
N ILE A 188 0.39 -28.25 11.95
CA ILE A 188 0.29 -26.80 12.10
C ILE A 188 -0.70 -26.52 13.23
N ARG A 189 -0.23 -25.91 14.31
CA ARG A 189 -1.06 -25.33 15.36
C ARG A 189 -0.92 -23.82 15.30
N THR A 190 -2.00 -23.17 14.90
CA THR A 190 -2.12 -21.71 14.84
C THR A 190 -2.87 -21.19 16.05
N GLU A 191 -2.36 -20.14 16.70
CA GLU A 191 -3.08 -19.36 17.71
C GLU A 191 -3.09 -17.88 17.31
N GLU A 192 -4.02 -17.10 17.83
CA GLU A 192 -4.03 -15.64 17.62
C GLU A 192 -3.27 -14.91 18.73
N HIS A 193 -2.82 -13.70 18.44
CA HIS A 193 -2.34 -12.79 19.47
C HIS A 193 -2.69 -11.36 19.09
N THR A 194 -3.73 -10.86 19.75
CA THR A 194 -4.31 -9.55 19.50
C THR A 194 -4.64 -8.90 20.84
N ALA A 195 -4.94 -7.60 20.84
CA ALA A 195 -5.41 -6.90 22.04
C ALA A 195 -6.81 -7.36 22.49
N GLN A 196 -7.45 -8.27 21.74
CA GLN A 196 -8.75 -8.85 22.08
C GLN A 196 -8.64 -10.05 23.02
N LEU A 197 -7.44 -10.62 23.18
CA LEU A 197 -7.17 -11.62 24.22
C LEU A 197 -6.91 -10.90 25.54
N ASP A 198 -7.31 -11.52 26.65
CA ASP A 198 -6.86 -11.10 27.96
C ASP A 198 -5.33 -11.29 28.11
N PRO A 199 -4.69 -10.57 29.04
CA PRO A 199 -3.23 -10.64 29.21
C PRO A 199 -2.71 -12.04 29.53
N ASP A 200 -3.47 -12.83 30.28
CA ASP A 200 -3.07 -14.17 30.72
C ASP A 200 -3.07 -15.16 29.55
N LYS A 201 -4.11 -15.16 28.71
CA LYS A 201 -4.18 -15.99 27.50
C LYS A 201 -3.17 -15.57 26.45
N GLY A 202 -2.98 -14.27 26.25
CA GLY A 202 -1.93 -13.75 25.37
C GLY A 202 -0.55 -14.26 25.80
N LYS A 203 -0.25 -14.23 27.10
CA LYS A 203 1.01 -14.75 27.67
C LYS A 203 1.12 -16.28 27.57
N GLU A 204 0.03 -17.01 27.76
CA GLU A 204 -0.02 -18.46 27.55
C GLU A 204 0.36 -18.82 26.11
N TYR A 205 -0.30 -18.23 25.11
CA TYR A 205 0.00 -18.46 23.70
C TYR A 205 1.42 -18.03 23.32
N GLN A 206 1.91 -16.94 23.90
CA GLN A 206 3.29 -16.50 23.72
C GLN A 206 4.30 -17.57 24.21
N ASN A 207 4.08 -18.13 25.40
CA ASN A 207 4.95 -19.17 25.96
C ASN A 207 4.87 -20.46 25.15
N LEU A 208 3.66 -20.88 24.77
CA LEU A 208 3.46 -22.05 23.91
C LEU A 208 4.14 -21.92 22.53
N PHE A 209 4.21 -20.69 22.00
CA PHE A 209 4.95 -20.42 20.76
C PHE A 209 6.45 -20.49 20.95
N LYS A 210 6.97 -19.92 22.05
CA LYS A 210 8.40 -20.02 22.42
C LYS A 210 8.85 -21.48 22.60
N ASP A 211 8.00 -22.29 23.19
CA ASP A 211 8.26 -23.72 23.44
C ASP A 211 8.04 -24.60 22.19
N GLY A 212 7.55 -24.04 21.08
CA GLY A 212 7.33 -24.74 19.82
C GLY A 212 6.04 -25.57 19.75
N TYR A 213 5.20 -25.57 20.79
CA TYR A 213 3.89 -26.23 20.78
C TYR A 213 2.90 -25.54 19.85
N VAL A 214 3.01 -24.21 19.72
CA VAL A 214 2.35 -23.39 18.70
C VAL A 214 3.42 -22.99 17.70
N ASN A 215 3.20 -23.27 16.41
CA ASN A 215 4.18 -22.99 15.37
C ASN A 215 3.74 -21.89 14.40
N VAL A 216 2.53 -21.34 14.59
CA VAL A 216 2.05 -20.15 13.89
C VAL A 216 1.30 -19.24 14.88
N LEU A 217 1.70 -17.97 14.95
CA LEU A 217 0.93 -16.93 15.63
C LEU A 217 0.36 -15.95 14.61
N SER A 218 -0.96 -15.75 14.65
CA SER A 218 -1.66 -14.74 13.87
C SER A 218 -1.77 -13.44 14.68
N CYS A 219 -0.96 -12.46 14.33
CA CYS A 219 -0.73 -11.27 15.15
C CYS A 219 -1.38 -10.01 14.57
N SER A 220 -1.85 -9.11 15.44
CA SER A 220 -2.14 -7.72 15.08
C SER A 220 -0.89 -6.84 15.25
N THR A 221 -1.05 -5.52 15.31
CA THR A 221 0.03 -4.57 15.66
C THR A 221 0.62 -4.79 17.06
N THR A 222 0.03 -5.66 17.88
CA THR A 222 0.58 -6.03 19.20
C THR A 222 2.02 -6.57 19.15
N PHE A 223 2.44 -7.13 18.02
CA PHE A 223 3.81 -7.59 17.79
C PHE A 223 4.69 -6.64 16.98
N GLU A 224 4.19 -5.46 16.61
CA GLU A 224 5.05 -4.37 16.14
C GLU A 224 5.91 -3.82 17.29
N MET A 225 5.37 -3.82 18.52
CA MET A 225 6.04 -3.36 19.74
C MET A 225 6.93 -4.46 20.36
N GLY A 226 8.03 -4.07 21.04
CA GLY A 226 9.24 -4.85 21.36
C GLY A 226 9.13 -6.13 22.22
N ILE A 227 8.08 -6.94 22.08
CA ILE A 227 7.94 -8.24 22.73
C ILE A 227 9.00 -9.22 22.19
N ASP A 228 9.74 -9.88 23.09
CA ASP A 228 10.72 -10.90 22.73
C ASP A 228 10.05 -12.28 22.59
N LEU A 229 10.11 -12.84 21.38
CA LEU A 229 9.58 -14.17 21.02
C LEU A 229 10.69 -15.21 20.83
N GLY A 230 11.96 -14.85 21.01
CA GLY A 230 13.07 -15.72 20.63
C GLY A 230 13.26 -15.81 19.10
N ASP A 231 13.56 -17.01 18.60
CA ASP A 231 14.06 -17.23 17.23
C ASP A 231 12.93 -17.36 16.21
N LEU A 232 12.43 -16.24 15.69
CA LEU A 232 11.46 -16.23 14.59
C LEU A 232 12.18 -16.41 13.24
N GLN A 233 11.79 -17.44 12.50
CA GLN A 233 12.35 -17.73 11.17
C GLN A 233 11.56 -17.06 10.05
N THR A 234 10.23 -16.98 10.22
CA THR A 234 9.31 -16.61 9.14
C THR A 234 8.27 -15.59 9.59
N VAL A 235 8.15 -14.48 8.86
CA VAL A 235 7.06 -13.49 9.02
C VAL A 235 6.20 -13.49 7.76
N VAL A 236 4.89 -13.65 7.94
CA VAL A 236 3.91 -13.54 6.85
C VAL A 236 2.99 -12.36 7.11
N MET A 237 2.93 -11.42 6.16
CA MET A 237 2.07 -10.26 6.18
C MET A 237 0.90 -10.47 5.21
N SER A 238 -0.35 -10.35 5.69
CA SER A 238 -1.56 -10.55 4.89
C SER A 238 -1.87 -9.45 3.87
N ASN A 239 -1.22 -8.30 4.01
CA ASN A 239 -1.33 -7.12 3.17
C ASN A 239 -0.03 -6.32 3.26
N VAL A 240 0.17 -5.37 2.36
CA VAL A 240 1.28 -4.42 2.50
C VAL A 240 0.97 -3.52 3.73
N PRO A 241 1.87 -3.44 4.72
CA PRO A 241 1.73 -2.53 5.86
C PRO A 241 1.58 -1.06 5.42
N PRO A 242 0.92 -0.21 6.21
CA PRO A 242 0.63 1.17 5.80
C PRO A 242 1.89 2.03 5.56
N THR A 243 2.96 1.81 6.32
CA THR A 243 4.21 2.58 6.22
C THR A 243 5.45 1.68 6.21
N VAL A 244 6.58 2.25 5.80
CA VAL A 244 7.91 1.60 5.87
C VAL A 244 8.29 1.25 7.31
N ALA A 245 7.94 2.11 8.28
CA ALA A 245 8.22 1.86 9.70
C ALA A 245 7.50 0.59 10.17
N ASN A 246 6.20 0.45 9.86
CA ASN A 246 5.44 -0.76 10.19
C ASN A 246 6.04 -1.98 9.48
N TYR A 247 6.40 -1.86 8.20
CA TYR A 247 7.03 -2.95 7.45
C TYR A 247 8.32 -3.42 8.12
N ARG A 248 9.25 -2.50 8.42
CA ARG A 248 10.54 -2.81 9.05
C ARG A 248 10.37 -3.41 10.45
N GLN A 249 9.45 -2.87 11.26
CA GLN A 249 9.18 -3.42 12.59
C GLN A 249 8.61 -4.85 12.54
N ARG A 250 7.74 -5.15 11.57
CA ARG A 250 7.19 -6.51 11.36
C ARG A 250 8.23 -7.45 10.77
N ALA A 251 8.90 -7.05 9.69
CA ALA A 251 9.91 -7.87 8.99
C ALA A 251 11.12 -8.16 9.89
N GLY A 252 11.58 -7.18 10.68
CA GLY A 252 12.68 -7.31 11.65
C GLY A 252 12.38 -8.21 12.85
N ARG A 253 11.21 -8.85 12.89
CA ARG A 253 10.92 -9.94 13.84
C ARG A 253 11.58 -11.24 13.44
N ALA A 254 11.79 -11.48 12.14
CA ALA A 254 12.53 -12.64 11.67
C ALA A 254 14.05 -12.37 11.67
N GLY A 255 14.86 -13.43 11.88
CA GLY A 255 16.30 -13.38 11.60
C GLY A 255 17.20 -12.77 12.68
N ARG A 256 16.82 -12.83 13.97
CA ARG A 256 17.60 -12.23 15.07
C ARG A 256 18.90 -12.96 15.45
N ARG A 257 19.20 -14.15 14.90
CA ARG A 257 20.45 -14.90 15.15
C ARG A 257 21.24 -15.13 13.85
N THR A 258 22.55 -15.31 13.99
CA THR A 258 23.53 -15.56 12.92
C THR A 258 23.39 -16.90 12.19
N SER A 259 22.52 -17.81 12.65
CA SER A 259 22.48 -19.21 12.20
C SER A 259 21.32 -19.58 11.24
N GLY A 260 20.47 -18.64 10.82
CA GLY A 260 19.34 -18.95 9.94
C GLY A 260 18.93 -17.81 9.03
N THR A 261 18.56 -18.15 7.79
CA THR A 261 18.01 -17.21 6.81
C THR A 261 16.59 -16.83 7.22
N ALA A 262 16.31 -15.54 7.37
CA ALA A 262 14.96 -15.02 7.60
C ALA A 262 14.12 -15.13 6.31
N TYR A 263 12.86 -15.56 6.45
CA TYR A 263 11.91 -15.57 5.36
C TYR A 263 10.76 -14.60 5.64
N ILE A 264 10.58 -13.61 4.77
CA ILE A 264 9.52 -12.60 4.89
C ILE A 264 8.64 -12.70 3.65
N LEU A 265 7.34 -12.96 3.86
CA LEU A 265 6.35 -13.04 2.80
C LEU A 265 5.31 -11.94 2.98
N THR A 266 5.14 -11.07 1.98
CA THR A 266 4.08 -10.07 1.96
C THR A 266 3.06 -10.42 0.89
N TRP A 267 1.83 -10.68 1.31
CA TRP A 267 0.69 -10.87 0.41
C TRP A 267 0.14 -9.52 -0.05
N THR A 268 -0.15 -9.34 -1.33
CA THR A 268 -0.69 -8.11 -1.90
C THR A 268 -2.08 -8.35 -2.47
N SER A 269 -3.08 -7.65 -1.95
CA SER A 269 -4.47 -7.73 -2.45
C SER A 269 -4.69 -6.85 -3.68
N ASP A 270 -5.86 -6.93 -4.32
CA ASP A 270 -6.29 -6.03 -5.42
C ASP A 270 -6.65 -4.61 -4.93
N ARG A 271 -6.01 -4.16 -3.85
CA ARG A 271 -6.17 -2.80 -3.33
C ARG A 271 -5.14 -1.93 -4.04
N PRO A 272 -5.48 -0.68 -4.42
CA PRO A 272 -4.54 0.16 -5.16
C PRO A 272 -3.18 0.31 -4.45
N HIS A 273 -3.16 0.36 -3.11
CA HIS A 273 -1.95 0.51 -2.28
C HIS A 273 -1.03 -0.70 -2.43
N ASP A 274 -1.62 -1.88 -2.26
CA ASP A 274 -0.94 -3.16 -2.37
C ASP A 274 -0.40 -3.36 -3.79
N GLN A 275 -1.18 -3.00 -4.81
CA GLN A 275 -0.77 -3.10 -6.22
C GLN A 275 0.39 -2.15 -6.56
N THR A 276 0.46 -0.96 -5.97
CA THR A 276 1.60 -0.07 -6.17
C THR A 276 2.90 -0.68 -5.64
N TYR A 277 2.92 -1.16 -4.40
CA TYR A 277 4.10 -1.80 -3.84
C TYR A 277 4.37 -3.20 -4.38
N TYR A 278 3.36 -3.86 -4.97
CA TYR A 278 3.58 -5.08 -5.75
C TYR A 278 4.41 -4.80 -7.01
N ASN A 279 4.14 -3.68 -7.70
CA ASN A 279 4.89 -3.26 -8.88
C ASN A 279 6.30 -2.72 -8.53
N SER A 280 6.43 -2.06 -7.38
CA SER A 280 7.69 -1.49 -6.88
C SER A 280 7.98 -1.90 -5.43
N PRO A 281 8.38 -3.15 -5.17
CA PRO A 281 8.55 -3.66 -3.80
C PRO A 281 9.74 -3.04 -3.04
N ILE A 282 10.73 -2.48 -3.73
CA ILE A 282 11.91 -1.87 -3.11
C ILE A 282 11.52 -0.69 -2.22
N ASP A 283 10.48 0.06 -2.59
CA ASP A 283 10.07 1.29 -1.92
C ASP A 283 9.58 1.05 -0.49
N ILE A 284 8.85 -0.05 -0.25
CA ILE A 284 8.38 -0.40 1.10
C ILE A 284 9.46 -1.10 1.95
N ILE A 285 10.39 -1.82 1.30
CA ILE A 285 11.44 -2.58 1.98
C ILE A 285 12.59 -1.66 2.42
N SER A 286 13.06 -0.81 1.50
CA SER A 286 14.25 0.03 1.68
C SER A 286 13.93 1.52 1.85
N GLY A 287 12.66 1.92 1.90
CA GLY A 287 12.25 3.32 2.09
C GLY A 287 12.74 3.94 3.41
N GLU A 288 12.61 5.25 3.54
CA GLU A 288 13.02 5.99 4.73
C GLU A 288 11.94 5.92 5.84
N VAL A 289 12.40 5.92 7.10
CA VAL A 289 11.52 5.93 8.29
C VAL A 289 11.50 7.35 8.85
N MET A 290 10.31 7.90 9.00
CA MET A 290 10.08 9.25 9.56
C MET A 290 10.23 9.23 11.09
N VAL A 291 10.83 10.28 11.67
CA VAL A 291 11.02 10.41 13.12
C VAL A 291 9.78 11.03 13.77
N PRO A 292 9.22 10.45 14.84
CA PRO A 292 8.03 11.01 15.49
C PRO A 292 8.35 12.31 16.22
N ASN A 293 7.41 13.27 16.16
CA ASN A 293 7.46 14.53 16.91
C ASN A 293 6.57 14.45 18.17
N ILE A 294 6.96 15.12 19.26
CA ILE A 294 6.23 15.11 20.55
C ILE A 294 5.81 16.55 20.88
N ILE A 295 4.52 16.74 21.18
CA ILE A 295 3.95 18.03 21.55
C ILE A 295 3.61 18.02 23.04
N LEU A 296 4.21 18.95 23.80
CA LEU A 296 4.07 19.01 25.26
C LEU A 296 2.97 19.98 25.71
N GLU A 297 2.44 20.79 24.79
CA GLU A 297 1.49 21.88 25.05
C GLU A 297 0.03 21.45 25.03
N ASN A 298 -0.26 20.15 25.04
CA ASN A 298 -1.63 19.64 24.99
C ASN A 298 -2.34 19.77 26.35
N GLU A 299 -3.29 20.71 26.45
CA GLU A 299 -4.01 21.00 27.69
C GLU A 299 -4.79 19.80 28.25
N LEU A 300 -5.33 18.93 27.40
CA LEU A 300 -6.10 17.76 27.86
C LEU A 300 -5.19 16.67 28.43
N ILE A 301 -4.05 16.42 27.78
CA ILE A 301 -3.02 15.51 28.31
C ILE A 301 -2.45 16.10 29.61
N LEU A 302 -2.17 17.40 29.63
CA LEU A 302 -1.68 18.10 30.81
C LEU A 302 -2.67 18.00 31.98
N GLN A 303 -3.96 18.24 31.76
CA GLN A 303 -5.01 18.10 32.77
C GLN A 303 -5.05 16.68 33.35
N ARG A 304 -4.85 15.64 32.54
CA ARG A 304 -4.76 14.26 33.04
C ARG A 304 -3.55 14.04 33.94
N HIS A 305 -2.39 14.62 33.61
CA HIS A 305 -1.23 14.58 34.50
C HIS A 305 -1.50 15.32 35.81
N VAL A 306 -2.21 16.46 35.76
CA VAL A 306 -2.66 17.17 36.97
C VAL A 306 -3.61 16.29 37.80
N ASN A 307 -4.59 15.64 37.17
CA ASN A 307 -5.51 14.69 37.82
C ASN A 307 -4.74 13.54 38.49
N ALA A 308 -3.68 13.02 37.86
CA ALA A 308 -2.83 11.99 38.44
C ALA A 308 -2.07 12.46 39.68
N ILE A 309 -1.54 13.69 39.67
CA ILE A 309 -0.89 14.31 40.83
C ILE A 309 -1.89 14.47 41.97
N LEU A 310 -3.07 15.02 41.69
CA LEU A 310 -4.13 15.26 42.68
C LEU A 310 -4.67 13.96 43.27
N LEU A 311 -4.93 12.95 42.43
CA LEU A 311 -5.34 11.63 42.90
C LEU A 311 -4.26 11.00 43.79
N SER A 312 -2.98 11.09 43.41
CA SER A 312 -1.89 10.56 44.24
C SER A 312 -1.86 11.21 45.63
N GLN A 313 -2.09 12.52 45.71
CA GLN A 313 -2.16 13.24 46.98
C GLN A 313 -3.37 12.82 47.80
N PHE A 314 -4.54 12.74 47.17
CA PHE A 314 -5.76 12.28 47.83
C PHE A 314 -5.61 10.87 48.41
N LEU A 315 -5.02 9.93 47.66
CA LEU A 315 -4.77 8.58 48.15
C LEU A 315 -3.76 8.56 49.32
N ARG A 316 -2.73 9.43 49.30
CA ARG A 316 -1.82 9.59 50.45
C ARG A 316 -2.53 10.19 51.66
N TYR A 317 -3.45 11.13 51.46
CA TYR A 317 -4.30 11.67 52.52
C TYR A 317 -5.12 10.56 53.18
N ARG A 318 -5.83 9.73 52.41
CA ARG A 318 -6.58 8.58 52.94
C ARG A 318 -5.69 7.60 53.68
N LYS A 319 -4.48 7.36 53.19
CA LYS A 319 -3.48 6.53 53.90
C LYS A 319 -3.04 7.13 55.24
N ARG A 320 -2.88 8.45 55.34
CA ARG A 320 -2.58 9.14 56.62
C ARG A 320 -3.71 8.99 57.64
N GLN A 321 -4.95 8.88 57.17
CA GLN A 321 -6.13 8.59 58.01
C GLN A 321 -6.23 7.11 58.44
N GLY A 322 -5.21 6.29 58.16
CA GLY A 322 -5.14 4.89 58.59
C GLY A 322 -5.84 3.89 57.68
N ILE A 323 -6.25 4.29 56.46
CA ILE A 323 -6.84 3.38 55.47
C ILE A 323 -5.73 2.51 54.85
N ASP A 324 -5.96 1.20 54.79
CA ASP A 324 -5.06 0.24 54.15
C ASP A 324 -5.03 0.43 52.62
N ASN A 325 -3.86 0.21 52.01
CA ASN A 325 -3.67 0.34 50.56
C ASN A 325 -4.63 -0.57 49.77
N ASN A 326 -4.98 -1.75 50.32
CA ASN A 326 -5.87 -2.71 49.67
C ASN A 326 -7.32 -2.23 49.53
N LYS A 327 -7.69 -1.14 50.22
CA LYS A 327 -9.01 -0.48 50.09
C LYS A 327 -8.96 0.77 49.20
N LEU A 328 -7.79 1.09 48.62
CA LEU A 328 -7.58 2.30 47.81
C LEU A 328 -7.40 1.99 46.32
N ASN A 329 -7.42 0.70 45.95
CA ASN A 329 -7.05 0.23 44.62
C ASN A 329 -8.25 -0.06 43.71
N THR A 330 -9.47 -0.18 44.24
CA THR A 330 -10.66 -0.57 43.47
C THR A 330 -11.62 0.60 43.24
N SER A 331 -12.34 0.59 42.11
CA SER A 331 -13.41 1.55 41.84
C SER A 331 -14.60 1.36 42.78
N GLY A 332 -14.80 0.13 43.28
CA GLY A 332 -15.76 -0.23 44.32
C GLY A 332 -15.58 0.60 45.58
N ASP A 333 -14.39 0.52 46.19
CA ASP A 333 -14.07 1.27 47.40
C ASP A 333 -14.10 2.79 47.17
N PHE A 334 -13.79 3.23 45.95
CA PHE A 334 -13.72 4.64 45.61
C PHE A 334 -15.08 5.29 45.38
N PHE A 335 -15.98 4.65 44.62
CA PHE A 335 -17.23 5.27 44.16
C PHE A 335 -18.50 4.61 44.75
N ASP A 336 -18.50 3.33 45.10
CA ASP A 336 -19.75 2.60 45.36
C ASP A 336 -20.42 3.01 46.68
N ASN A 337 -21.65 3.52 46.58
CA ASN A 337 -22.42 4.02 47.73
C ASN A 337 -23.28 2.93 48.41
N VAL A 338 -23.32 1.71 47.87
CA VAL A 338 -24.11 0.59 48.40
C VAL A 338 -23.26 -0.30 49.33
N LEU A 339 -21.93 -0.11 49.34
CA LEU A 339 -21.05 -0.80 50.27
C LEU A 339 -21.26 -0.31 51.71
N SER A 340 -20.88 -1.13 52.69
CA SER A 340 -21.05 -0.81 54.11
C SER A 340 -20.16 0.36 54.59
N GLU A 341 -19.07 0.62 53.89
CA GLU A 341 -18.15 1.73 54.16
C GLU A 341 -18.45 2.89 53.22
N LYS A 342 -18.28 4.12 53.72
CA LYS A 342 -18.50 5.34 52.92
C LYS A 342 -17.46 5.39 51.78
N PRO A 343 -17.86 5.65 50.52
CA PRO A 343 -16.95 5.65 49.39
C PRO A 343 -15.88 6.74 49.54
N HIS A 344 -14.67 6.48 49.03
CA HIS A 344 -13.57 7.45 49.16
C HIS A 344 -13.83 8.77 48.41
N TYR A 345 -14.59 8.74 47.31
CA TYR A 345 -15.03 9.94 46.58
C TYR A 345 -15.64 11.02 47.50
N ASP A 346 -16.42 10.61 48.51
CA ASP A 346 -17.09 11.54 49.42
C ASP A 346 -16.15 12.30 50.39
N TYR A 347 -14.85 11.95 50.41
CA TYR A 347 -13.84 12.61 51.24
C TYR A 347 -12.99 13.62 50.45
N ILE A 348 -13.25 13.81 49.15
CA ILE A 348 -12.48 14.73 48.32
C ILE A 348 -12.62 16.18 48.80
N ASP A 349 -13.85 16.63 49.09
CA ASP A 349 -14.06 18.02 49.53
C ASP A 349 -13.45 18.29 50.91
N GLU A 350 -13.45 17.29 51.81
CA GLU A 350 -12.77 17.37 53.11
C GLU A 350 -11.25 17.46 52.93
N TRP A 351 -10.67 16.60 52.09
CA TRP A 351 -9.25 16.63 51.75
C TRP A 351 -8.82 17.98 51.16
N VAL A 352 -9.62 18.53 50.23
CA VAL A 352 -9.34 19.83 49.61
C VAL A 352 -9.32 20.96 50.64
N GLN A 353 -10.17 20.89 51.66
CA GLN A 353 -10.18 21.89 52.74
C GLN A 353 -8.97 21.74 53.67
N GLU A 354 -8.61 20.50 54.04
CA GLU A 354 -7.52 20.21 54.99
C GLU A 354 -6.13 20.45 54.39
N ASP A 355 -5.88 19.97 53.17
CA ASP A 355 -4.55 19.99 52.52
C ASP A 355 -4.39 21.15 51.52
N ARG A 356 -5.28 22.15 51.50
CA ARG A 356 -5.33 23.20 50.45
C ARG A 356 -3.98 23.85 50.13
N GLN A 357 -3.21 24.21 51.17
CA GLN A 357 -1.90 24.83 50.99
C GLN A 357 -0.89 23.87 50.36
N TYR A 358 -0.92 22.60 50.76
CA TYR A 358 -0.04 21.57 50.21
C TYR A 358 -0.39 21.27 48.75
N ILE A 359 -1.68 21.13 48.42
CA ILE A 359 -2.18 20.96 47.05
C ILE A 359 -1.65 22.09 46.15
N ASN A 360 -1.87 23.34 46.57
CA ASN A 360 -1.43 24.51 45.81
C ASN A 360 0.09 24.51 45.61
N SER A 361 0.89 24.22 46.66
CA SER A 361 2.35 24.19 46.53
C SER A 361 2.86 23.15 45.51
N GLN A 362 2.18 22.01 45.41
CA GLN A 362 2.54 20.96 44.45
C GLN A 362 2.12 21.32 43.03
N LEU A 363 0.94 21.91 42.87
CA LEU A 363 0.49 22.44 41.59
C LEU A 363 1.40 23.58 41.10
N GLU A 364 1.82 24.49 41.98
CA GLU A 364 2.79 25.55 41.67
C GLU A 364 4.16 24.97 41.28
N ALA A 365 4.64 23.97 42.02
CA ALA A 365 5.89 23.28 41.67
C ALA A 365 5.81 22.61 40.29
N TYR A 366 4.68 21.97 39.97
CA TYR A 366 4.45 21.40 38.66
C TYR A 366 4.34 22.46 37.56
N ALA A 367 3.60 23.54 37.81
CA ALA A 367 3.48 24.69 36.91
C ALA A 367 4.82 25.39 36.64
N GLY A 368 5.78 25.28 37.56
CA GLY A 368 7.15 25.76 37.39
C GLY A 368 7.92 25.08 36.25
N PHE A 369 7.53 23.87 35.84
CA PHE A 369 8.13 23.14 34.70
C PHE A 369 7.46 23.47 33.35
N LEU A 370 6.37 24.23 33.35
CA LEU A 370 5.57 24.52 32.17
C LEU A 370 5.83 25.92 31.62
N THR A 371 5.56 26.11 30.33
CA THR A 371 5.55 27.44 29.71
C THR A 371 4.42 28.30 30.27
N GLU A 372 4.59 29.62 30.25
CA GLU A 372 3.69 30.56 30.95
C GLU A 372 2.23 30.47 30.48
N GLY A 373 1.99 30.15 29.20
CA GLY A 373 0.66 29.96 28.63
C GLY A 373 -0.11 28.72 29.14
N LEU A 374 0.56 27.73 29.73
CA LEU A 374 -0.06 26.48 30.20
C LEU A 374 -0.35 26.48 31.71
N ARG A 375 0.08 27.52 32.43
CA ARG A 375 -0.09 27.61 33.89
C ARG A 375 -1.56 27.67 34.30
N SER A 376 -2.40 28.30 33.48
CA SER A 376 -3.85 28.41 33.71
C SER A 376 -4.56 27.05 33.81
N VAL A 377 -4.08 26.03 33.09
CA VAL A 377 -4.61 24.65 33.17
C VAL A 377 -4.34 24.07 34.56
N VAL A 378 -3.14 24.30 35.09
CA VAL A 378 -2.75 23.81 36.41
C VAL A 378 -3.47 24.57 37.52
N GLU A 379 -3.63 25.89 37.38
CA GLU A 379 -4.36 26.75 38.32
C GLU A 379 -5.83 26.33 38.47
N ASN A 380 -6.50 25.99 37.37
CA ASN A 380 -7.88 25.48 37.39
C ASN A 380 -7.96 23.95 37.61
N GLY A 381 -6.80 23.29 37.73
CA GLY A 381 -6.68 21.84 37.69
C GLY A 381 -7.47 21.12 38.79
N LEU A 382 -7.55 21.72 39.99
CA LEU A 382 -8.32 21.16 41.11
C LEU A 382 -9.84 21.18 40.84
N THR A 383 -10.35 22.29 40.34
CA THR A 383 -11.77 22.43 39.99
C THR A 383 -12.15 21.45 38.88
N ASN A 384 -11.31 21.35 37.85
CA ASN A 384 -11.49 20.41 36.74
C ASN A 384 -11.48 18.96 37.25
N PHE A 385 -10.53 18.59 38.11
CA PHE A 385 -10.47 17.26 38.72
C PHE A 385 -11.75 16.89 39.48
N GLN A 386 -12.28 17.81 40.30
CA GLN A 386 -13.55 17.59 41.01
C GLN A 386 -14.73 17.42 40.03
N SER A 387 -14.78 18.22 38.96
CA SER A 387 -15.80 18.13 37.93
C SER A 387 -15.74 16.81 37.17
N ASP A 388 -14.55 16.38 36.74
CA ASP A 388 -14.31 15.13 36.01
C ASP A 388 -14.76 13.92 36.84
N LEU A 389 -14.39 13.87 38.12
CA LEU A 389 -14.77 12.78 39.01
C LEU A 389 -16.28 12.77 39.31
N ARG A 390 -16.90 13.95 39.47
CA ARG A 390 -18.34 14.06 39.69
C ARG A 390 -19.13 13.54 38.49
N MET A 391 -18.80 14.02 37.29
CA MET A 391 -19.43 13.56 36.05
C MET A 391 -19.26 12.06 35.88
N LEU A 392 -18.05 11.53 36.12
CA LEU A 392 -17.79 10.09 36.01
C LEU A 392 -18.58 9.26 37.04
N ASN A 393 -18.68 9.74 38.28
CA ASN A 393 -19.44 9.07 39.32
C ASN A 393 -20.94 9.07 38.99
N ASP A 394 -21.51 10.24 38.79
CA ASP A 394 -22.96 10.46 38.75
C ASP A 394 -23.56 10.00 37.42
N GLU A 395 -22.85 10.16 36.30
CA GLU A 395 -23.38 9.83 34.98
C GLU A 395 -23.00 8.45 34.47
N HIS A 396 -21.97 7.81 35.04
CA HIS A 396 -21.45 6.55 34.54
C HIS A 396 -21.36 5.46 35.62
N TYR A 397 -20.62 5.67 36.72
CA TYR A 397 -20.41 4.61 37.71
C TYR A 397 -21.71 4.21 38.42
N GLN A 398 -22.41 5.17 39.03
CA GLN A 398 -23.62 4.90 39.83
C GLN A 398 -24.76 4.28 39.01
N PRO A 399 -25.12 4.79 37.81
CA PRO A 399 -26.23 4.22 37.04
C PRO A 399 -25.99 2.75 36.66
N ILE A 400 -24.75 2.37 36.31
CA ILE A 400 -24.42 1.01 35.89
C ILE A 400 -24.45 0.05 37.09
N THR A 401 -23.79 0.41 38.19
CA THR A 401 -23.76 -0.47 39.38
C THR A 401 -25.15 -0.62 39.97
N ARG A 402 -25.94 0.47 40.02
CA ARG A 402 -27.34 0.44 40.44
C ARG A 402 -28.16 -0.52 39.61
N TYR A 403 -28.05 -0.44 38.28
CA TYR A 403 -28.76 -1.37 37.40
C TYR A 403 -28.37 -2.83 37.65
N TYR A 404 -27.07 -3.14 37.75
CA TYR A 404 -26.64 -4.51 38.02
C TYR A 404 -27.14 -5.03 39.38
N ILE A 405 -27.15 -4.19 40.42
CA ILE A 405 -27.68 -4.54 41.73
C ILE A 405 -29.18 -4.80 41.65
N ASP A 406 -29.96 -3.89 41.05
CA ASP A 406 -31.40 -4.03 40.90
C ASP A 406 -31.76 -5.31 40.11
N GLN A 407 -30.98 -5.70 39.09
CA GLN A 407 -31.15 -6.97 38.38
C GLN A 407 -30.80 -8.20 39.24
N ILE A 408 -29.71 -8.13 40.01
CA ILE A 408 -29.31 -9.22 40.92
C ILE A 408 -30.40 -9.45 41.97
N ASP A 409 -30.97 -8.37 42.51
CA ASP A 409 -32.02 -8.42 43.50
C ASP A 409 -33.32 -8.98 42.89
N ALA A 410 -33.77 -8.47 41.73
CA ALA A 410 -34.96 -8.97 41.05
C ALA A 410 -34.86 -10.46 40.68
N LEU A 411 -33.74 -10.89 40.08
CA LEU A 411 -33.50 -12.30 39.75
C LEU A 411 -33.40 -13.16 41.02
N GLY A 412 -32.81 -12.62 42.09
CA GLY A 412 -32.71 -13.26 43.39
C GLY A 412 -34.07 -13.45 44.06
N GLU A 413 -34.99 -12.49 43.92
CA GLU A 413 -36.37 -12.61 44.37
C GLU A 413 -37.14 -13.66 43.57
N MET A 414 -37.01 -13.66 42.23
CA MET A 414 -37.61 -14.70 41.38
C MET A 414 -37.13 -16.09 41.81
N LEU A 415 -35.83 -16.28 42.05
CA LEU A 415 -35.28 -17.56 42.52
C LEU A 415 -35.82 -18.06 43.87
N ARG A 416 -36.38 -17.17 44.70
CA ARG A 416 -37.02 -17.54 45.98
C ARG A 416 -38.45 -18.04 45.80
N ASP A 417 -39.04 -17.90 44.62
CA ASP A 417 -40.35 -18.45 44.31
C ASP A 417 -40.27 -19.98 44.18
N ALA A 418 -40.90 -20.69 45.12
CA ALA A 418 -40.91 -22.15 45.19
C ALA A 418 -41.70 -22.82 44.04
N SER A 419 -42.41 -22.06 43.21
CA SER A 419 -43.22 -22.59 42.10
C SER A 419 -42.45 -22.76 40.77
N ILE A 420 -41.20 -22.34 40.71
CA ILE A 420 -40.40 -22.32 39.47
C ILE A 420 -39.84 -23.71 39.13
N SER A 421 -39.81 -24.04 37.83
CA SER A 421 -39.26 -25.31 37.36
C SER A 421 -37.73 -25.40 37.58
N THR A 422 -37.19 -26.62 37.70
CA THR A 422 -35.74 -26.83 37.88
C THR A 422 -34.92 -26.25 36.74
N ARG A 423 -35.45 -26.27 35.51
CA ARG A 423 -34.78 -25.71 34.32
C ARG A 423 -34.74 -24.19 34.37
N ASP A 424 -35.85 -23.56 34.73
CA ASP A 424 -35.93 -22.09 34.81
C ASP A 424 -35.11 -21.56 35.99
N SER A 425 -35.09 -22.29 37.11
CA SER A 425 -34.22 -22.01 38.25
C SER A 425 -32.73 -22.03 37.85
N GLN A 426 -32.29 -23.04 37.09
CA GLN A 426 -30.91 -23.09 36.58
C GLN A 426 -30.59 -21.93 35.64
N ASP A 427 -31.54 -21.52 34.79
CA ASP A 427 -31.34 -20.39 33.89
C ASP A 427 -31.23 -19.07 34.66
N LEU A 428 -32.17 -18.79 35.57
CA LEU A 428 -32.18 -17.63 36.46
C LEU A 428 -30.89 -17.55 37.29
N GLN A 429 -30.46 -18.67 37.90
CA GLN A 429 -29.21 -18.73 38.67
C GLN A 429 -28.00 -18.33 37.83
N SER A 430 -27.99 -18.75 36.58
CA SER A 430 -26.90 -18.46 35.67
C SER A 430 -26.96 -17.01 35.15
N GLN A 431 -28.15 -16.41 34.99
CA GLN A 431 -28.31 -14.98 34.70
C GLN A 431 -27.87 -14.12 35.90
N LEU A 432 -28.23 -14.53 37.11
CA LEU A 432 -27.82 -13.87 38.34
C LEU A 432 -26.30 -13.89 38.51
N ASN A 433 -25.64 -15.02 38.23
CA ASN A 433 -24.18 -15.11 38.23
C ASN A 433 -23.54 -14.20 37.18
N TYR A 434 -24.14 -14.06 36.00
CA TYR A 434 -23.66 -13.14 34.96
C TYR A 434 -23.61 -11.69 35.46
N PHE A 435 -24.68 -11.18 36.06
CA PHE A 435 -24.69 -9.82 36.61
C PHE A 435 -23.71 -9.62 37.77
N ARG A 436 -23.54 -10.64 38.62
CA ARG A 436 -22.52 -10.61 39.66
C ARG A 436 -21.11 -10.45 39.10
N VAL A 437 -20.80 -11.16 38.01
CA VAL A 437 -19.50 -11.03 37.32
C VAL A 437 -19.34 -9.63 36.76
N LEU A 438 -20.33 -9.08 36.04
CA LEU A 438 -20.26 -7.70 35.52
C LEU A 438 -20.07 -6.66 36.62
N LEU A 439 -20.84 -6.77 37.72
CA LEU A 439 -20.68 -5.89 38.87
C LEU A 439 -19.29 -6.01 39.49
N SER A 440 -18.75 -7.23 39.62
CA SER A 440 -17.40 -7.45 40.15
C SER A 440 -16.30 -6.92 39.22
N ARG A 441 -16.51 -6.92 37.89
CA ARG A 441 -15.58 -6.36 36.92
C ARG A 441 -15.47 -4.84 37.01
N ILE A 442 -16.59 -4.16 37.28
CA ILE A 442 -16.63 -2.70 37.46
C ILE A 442 -16.09 -2.31 38.84
N ARG A 443 -16.51 -3.03 39.89
CA ARG A 443 -16.02 -2.78 41.26
C ARG A 443 -14.51 -3.01 41.36
N GLY A 444 -14.00 -4.05 40.71
CA GLY A 444 -12.60 -4.47 40.80
C GLY A 444 -12.38 -5.55 41.86
N SER A 445 -11.46 -6.47 41.58
CA SER A 445 -11.00 -7.51 42.51
C SER A 445 -9.64 -8.05 42.07
N GLU A 446 -9.01 -8.92 42.86
CA GLU A 446 -7.74 -9.59 42.48
C GLU A 446 -7.85 -10.32 41.12
N ARG A 447 -9.05 -10.86 40.79
CA ARG A 447 -9.31 -11.54 39.51
C ARG A 447 -9.80 -10.62 38.40
N HIS A 448 -10.23 -9.39 38.73
CA HIS A 448 -10.81 -8.45 37.77
C HIS A 448 -10.12 -7.09 37.87
N THR A 449 -8.98 -7.00 37.21
CA THR A 449 -8.11 -5.81 37.22
C THR A 449 -8.69 -4.63 36.44
N SER A 450 -9.69 -4.85 35.59
CA SER A 450 -10.42 -3.79 34.87
C SER A 450 -11.08 -2.77 35.81
N GLY A 451 -11.54 -3.23 36.98
CA GLY A 451 -12.14 -2.39 38.01
C GLY A 451 -11.13 -1.82 39.01
N TYR A 452 -9.81 -2.00 38.77
CA TYR A 452 -8.84 -1.20 39.51
C TYR A 452 -9.02 0.27 39.18
N LEU A 453 -9.00 1.12 40.21
CA LEU A 453 -9.29 2.54 40.12
C LEU A 453 -8.45 3.22 39.03
N ILE A 454 -7.15 2.91 38.96
CA ILE A 454 -6.24 3.49 37.97
C ILE A 454 -6.64 3.11 36.53
N ASN A 455 -7.02 1.85 36.30
CA ASN A 455 -7.44 1.36 35.00
C ASN A 455 -8.79 1.97 34.60
N TYR A 456 -9.73 2.03 35.54
CA TYR A 456 -11.04 2.61 35.33
C TYR A 456 -10.95 4.11 34.98
N LEU A 457 -10.19 4.89 35.76
CA LEU A 457 -10.01 6.32 35.51
C LEU A 457 -9.21 6.60 34.22
N SER A 458 -8.22 5.76 33.90
CA SER A 458 -7.47 5.84 32.64
C SER A 458 -8.35 5.57 31.42
N ASN A 459 -9.13 4.49 31.45
CA ASN A 459 -10.05 4.12 30.36
C ASN A 459 -11.18 5.14 30.15
N LYS A 460 -11.47 5.96 31.16
CA LYS A 460 -12.46 7.04 31.10
C LYS A 460 -11.85 8.41 30.84
N GLY A 461 -10.55 8.47 30.54
CA GLY A 461 -9.85 9.68 30.13
C GLY A 461 -9.59 10.68 31.25
N VAL A 462 -9.80 10.31 32.52
CA VAL A 462 -9.49 11.16 33.70
C VAL A 462 -7.99 11.13 34.01
N LEU A 463 -7.36 9.97 33.84
CA LEU A 463 -5.91 9.79 34.02
C LEU A 463 -5.20 9.55 32.68
N PRO A 464 -3.86 9.74 32.63
CA PRO A 464 -3.07 9.37 31.46
C PRO A 464 -3.16 7.85 31.23
N SER A 465 -3.31 7.45 29.97
CA SER A 465 -3.41 6.06 29.53
C SER A 465 -2.19 5.69 28.69
N TYR A 466 -1.68 4.46 28.86
CA TYR A 466 -0.68 3.89 27.94
C TYR A 466 -1.29 3.51 26.58
N SER A 467 -2.62 3.36 26.52
CA SER A 467 -3.40 3.06 25.32
C SER A 467 -4.13 4.32 24.83
N PHE A 468 -3.87 4.71 23.58
CA PHE A 468 -4.40 5.93 22.96
C PHE A 468 -5.93 6.04 22.82
N PRO A 469 -6.74 4.95 22.72
CA PRO A 469 -8.20 5.08 22.72
C PRO A 469 -8.71 5.64 24.05
N LEU A 470 -9.46 6.74 23.99
CA LEU A 470 -9.99 7.43 25.17
C LEU A 470 -11.46 7.10 25.44
N HIS A 471 -12.20 6.75 24.39
CA HIS A 471 -13.61 6.34 24.48
C HIS A 471 -13.74 4.89 24.04
N THR A 472 -13.24 3.96 24.87
CA THR A 472 -13.36 2.53 24.58
C THR A 472 -14.72 1.99 24.99
N VAL A 473 -15.34 1.22 24.09
CA VAL A 473 -16.57 0.46 24.36
C VAL A 473 -16.36 -1.03 24.11
N GLU A 474 -17.12 -1.86 24.83
CA GLU A 474 -16.99 -3.32 24.83
C GLU A 474 -18.08 -3.98 23.97
N LEU A 475 -17.74 -5.09 23.29
CA LEU A 475 -18.70 -6.08 22.81
C LEU A 475 -18.86 -7.21 23.84
N MET A 476 -19.96 -7.18 24.58
CA MET A 476 -20.29 -8.17 25.60
C MET A 476 -20.62 -9.53 24.98
N LEU A 477 -19.98 -10.59 25.48
CA LEU A 477 -20.14 -11.95 24.99
C LEU A 477 -21.32 -12.69 25.65
N PRO A 478 -21.95 -13.64 24.95
CA PRO A 478 -23.07 -14.40 25.48
C PRO A 478 -22.66 -15.43 26.54
N LYS A 479 -23.63 -15.75 27.41
CA LYS A 479 -23.53 -16.62 28.59
C LYS A 479 -23.02 -18.04 28.29
N GLU A 480 -23.35 -18.62 27.13
CA GLU A 480 -22.94 -19.99 26.78
C GLU A 480 -21.46 -20.12 26.40
N ALA A 481 -20.77 -18.99 26.19
CA ALA A 481 -19.36 -18.94 25.84
C ALA A 481 -18.45 -19.10 27.07
N ARG A 482 -18.56 -20.20 27.83
CA ARG A 482 -17.72 -20.46 29.02
C ARG A 482 -16.20 -20.44 28.78
N ASP A 483 -15.74 -20.54 27.53
CA ASP A 483 -14.32 -20.33 27.17
C ASP A 483 -13.96 -18.87 26.82
N GLY A 484 -14.95 -17.96 26.77
CA GLY A 484 -14.81 -16.55 26.43
C GLY A 484 -14.40 -15.65 27.60
N GLU A 485 -14.13 -16.23 28.79
CA GLU A 485 -13.63 -15.49 29.95
C GLU A 485 -12.29 -14.80 29.68
N HIS A 486 -11.57 -15.26 28.65
CA HIS A 486 -10.27 -14.74 28.22
C HIS A 486 -10.34 -13.76 27.04
N LEU A 487 -11.52 -13.28 26.68
CA LEU A 487 -11.71 -12.30 25.61
C LEU A 487 -12.08 -10.92 26.17
N ARG A 488 -11.37 -9.90 25.70
CA ARG A 488 -11.62 -8.48 25.98
C ARG A 488 -11.88 -7.75 24.66
N LEU A 489 -13.13 -7.79 24.20
CA LEU A 489 -13.52 -7.19 22.93
C LEU A 489 -13.77 -5.69 23.06
N GLU A 490 -12.73 -4.91 23.34
CA GLU A 490 -12.81 -3.45 23.46
C GLU A 490 -12.30 -2.73 22.21
N ARG A 491 -12.99 -1.66 21.82
CA ARG A 491 -12.59 -0.79 20.69
C ARG A 491 -12.88 0.67 21.01
N ASP A 492 -12.05 1.55 20.46
CA ASP A 492 -12.37 2.97 20.35
C ASP A 492 -13.76 3.14 19.71
N LEU A 493 -14.61 3.97 20.29
CA LEU A 493 -16.03 4.08 19.92
C LEU A 493 -16.21 4.43 18.44
N ARG A 494 -15.34 5.28 17.87
CA ARG A 494 -15.34 5.59 16.43
C ARG A 494 -15.18 4.36 15.56
N ILE A 495 -14.33 3.41 15.98
CA ILE A 495 -14.12 2.13 15.30
C ILE A 495 -15.27 1.17 15.64
N ALA A 496 -15.72 1.13 16.89
CA ALA A 496 -16.76 0.23 17.38
C ALA A 496 -18.11 0.46 16.68
N ILE A 497 -18.51 1.71 16.42
CA ILE A 497 -19.74 1.99 15.66
C ILE A 497 -19.70 1.44 14.23
N LYS A 498 -18.53 1.03 13.72
CA LYS A 498 -18.34 0.35 12.44
C LYS A 498 -18.16 -1.16 12.60
N GLU A 499 -17.21 -1.60 13.41
CA GLU A 499 -16.84 -3.03 13.57
C GLU A 499 -17.86 -3.81 14.40
N TYR A 500 -18.42 -3.17 15.43
CA TYR A 500 -19.42 -3.76 16.34
C TYR A 500 -20.83 -3.36 15.94
N ALA A 501 -21.01 -2.73 14.78
CA ALA A 501 -22.31 -2.41 14.23
C ALA A 501 -23.20 -3.67 14.13
N PRO A 502 -24.50 -3.60 14.48
CA PRO A 502 -25.42 -4.73 14.43
C PRO A 502 -25.34 -5.50 13.10
N GLY A 503 -25.21 -6.82 13.19
CA GLY A 503 -25.07 -7.72 12.05
C GLY A 503 -23.63 -8.08 11.69
N SER A 504 -22.65 -7.25 12.06
CA SER A 504 -21.22 -7.47 11.77
C SER A 504 -20.66 -8.64 12.55
N GLU A 505 -19.78 -9.41 11.91
CA GLU A 505 -19.05 -10.52 12.50
C GLU A 505 -17.60 -10.13 12.82
N ILE A 506 -17.11 -10.57 13.98
CA ILE A 506 -15.74 -10.38 14.47
C ILE A 506 -15.17 -11.76 14.75
N VAL A 507 -13.90 -11.95 14.41
CA VAL A 507 -13.16 -13.16 14.80
C VAL A 507 -12.35 -12.87 16.04
N ALA A 508 -12.53 -13.68 17.07
CA ALA A 508 -11.69 -13.70 18.26
C ALA A 508 -11.63 -15.12 18.84
N ASP A 509 -10.44 -15.53 19.23
CA ASP A 509 -10.01 -16.87 19.65
C ASP A 509 -10.61 -17.98 18.79
N LYS A 510 -10.40 -17.89 17.46
CA LYS A 510 -10.88 -18.84 16.43
C LYS A 510 -12.40 -18.99 16.37
N ARG A 511 -13.16 -18.07 16.97
CA ARG A 511 -14.62 -18.07 16.98
C ARG A 511 -15.16 -16.82 16.31
N ILE A 512 -16.34 -16.94 15.71
CA ILE A 512 -17.08 -15.81 15.14
C ILE A 512 -18.09 -15.29 16.16
N TRP A 513 -17.91 -14.03 16.54
CA TRP A 513 -18.79 -13.25 17.39
C TRP A 513 -19.59 -12.29 16.51
N ARG A 514 -20.91 -12.44 16.50
CA ARG A 514 -21.78 -11.57 15.69
C ARG A 514 -22.41 -10.54 16.59
N SER A 515 -22.19 -9.25 16.32
CA SER A 515 -22.86 -8.18 17.06
C SER A 515 -24.36 -8.21 16.77
N LYS A 516 -25.18 -8.20 17.82
CA LYS A 516 -26.64 -8.24 17.73
C LYS A 516 -27.23 -6.82 17.77
N GLN A 517 -26.84 -6.02 18.75
CA GLN A 517 -27.38 -4.68 18.98
C GLN A 517 -26.46 -3.83 19.88
N PRO A 518 -26.56 -2.49 19.83
CA PRO A 518 -25.95 -1.63 20.83
C PRO A 518 -26.60 -1.81 22.20
N VAL A 519 -25.90 -1.34 23.22
CA VAL A 519 -26.35 -1.33 24.61
C VAL A 519 -26.25 0.10 25.13
N PHE A 520 -27.21 0.48 25.98
CA PHE A 520 -27.32 1.82 26.58
C PHE A 520 -27.54 1.72 28.09
N TRP A 521 -26.90 2.61 28.85
CA TRP A 521 -26.95 2.55 30.32
C TRP A 521 -28.15 3.31 30.90
N LYS A 522 -28.72 4.22 30.09
CA LYS A 522 -29.86 5.08 30.44
C LYS A 522 -31.12 4.61 29.70
N ASP A 523 -32.28 4.70 30.35
CA ASP A 523 -33.56 4.24 29.77
C ASP A 523 -33.99 5.07 28.57
N THR A 524 -33.57 6.32 28.53
CA THR A 524 -33.80 7.27 27.45
C THR A 524 -32.45 7.74 26.90
N PRO A 525 -31.79 6.93 26.04
CA PRO A 525 -30.54 7.34 25.40
C PRO A 525 -30.75 8.64 24.62
N PRO A 526 -29.79 9.57 24.63
CA PRO A 526 -29.93 10.85 23.93
C PRO A 526 -29.98 10.60 22.41
N VAL A 527 -31.18 10.71 21.83
CA VAL A 527 -31.39 10.63 20.38
C VAL A 527 -31.21 12.01 19.78
N ARG A 528 -30.29 12.14 18.82
CA ARG A 528 -30.09 13.39 18.07
C ARG A 528 -30.43 13.20 16.60
N GLU A 529 -30.92 14.25 15.96
CA GLU A 529 -31.13 14.27 14.51
C GLU A 529 -29.94 14.91 13.79
N TYR A 530 -29.65 14.42 12.60
CA TYR A 530 -28.65 14.99 11.71
C TYR A 530 -29.11 14.89 10.25
N ARG A 531 -28.57 15.78 9.42
CA ARG A 531 -28.77 15.81 7.97
C ARG A 531 -27.46 16.25 7.33
N ILE A 532 -26.99 15.49 6.34
CA ILE A 532 -25.84 15.90 5.52
C ILE A 532 -26.33 16.23 4.13
N CYS A 533 -26.07 17.46 3.68
CA CYS A 533 -26.47 17.96 2.37
C CYS A 533 -25.80 17.17 1.24
N GLU A 534 -26.57 16.66 0.28
CA GLU A 534 -26.03 15.89 -0.86
C GLU A 534 -25.24 16.75 -1.87
N HIS A 535 -25.45 18.07 -1.85
CA HIS A 535 -24.82 19.03 -2.76
C HIS A 535 -23.51 19.58 -2.22
N CYS A 536 -23.53 20.24 -1.05
CA CYS A 536 -22.35 20.90 -0.46
C CYS A 536 -21.75 20.13 0.73
N HIS A 537 -22.37 19.05 1.20
CA HIS A 537 -21.93 18.23 2.34
C HIS A 537 -22.01 18.94 3.71
N HIS A 538 -22.77 20.04 3.81
CA HIS A 538 -23.06 20.70 5.08
C HIS A 538 -23.78 19.75 6.04
N LEU A 539 -23.34 19.73 7.29
CA LEU A 539 -23.96 19.00 8.38
C LEU A 539 -24.89 19.92 9.17
N ASP A 540 -26.18 19.62 9.14
CA ASP A 540 -27.12 20.08 10.15
C ASP A 540 -27.18 19.00 11.24
N VAL A 541 -27.01 19.37 12.50
CA VAL A 541 -27.17 18.47 13.65
C VAL A 541 -28.01 19.17 14.71
N ALA A 542 -28.92 18.43 15.34
CA ALA A 542 -29.74 18.94 16.43
C ALA A 542 -28.86 19.35 17.60
N ARG A 543 -29.14 20.53 18.18
CA ARG A 543 -28.38 21.09 19.31
C ARG A 543 -28.47 20.21 20.55
N GLU A 544 -29.65 19.67 20.81
CA GLU A 544 -29.94 18.86 21.99
C GLU A 544 -30.68 17.58 21.57
N ALA A 545 -30.59 16.55 22.42
CA ALA A 545 -31.32 15.32 22.21
C ALA A 545 -32.83 15.55 22.29
N GLY A 546 -33.59 14.91 21.41
CA GLY A 546 -35.06 15.04 21.35
C GLY A 546 -35.57 16.32 20.68
N VAL A 547 -34.69 17.26 20.29
CA VAL A 547 -35.06 18.43 19.49
C VAL A 547 -34.95 18.05 18.00
N PRO A 548 -36.05 18.05 17.23
CA PRO A 548 -35.97 17.76 15.80
C PRO A 548 -35.21 18.86 15.07
N LEU A 549 -34.56 18.50 13.96
CA LEU A 549 -34.01 19.49 13.04
C LEU A 549 -35.16 20.37 12.49
N SER A 550 -34.88 21.66 12.28
CA SER A 550 -35.82 22.55 11.61
C SER A 550 -36.25 21.93 10.29
N GLN A 551 -37.56 21.78 10.09
CA GLN A 551 -38.14 21.42 8.79
C GLN A 551 -38.08 22.63 7.86
N ASP A 552 -36.90 23.20 7.64
CA ASP A 552 -36.70 24.11 6.50
C ASP A 552 -37.08 23.32 5.24
N ASP A 553 -37.86 23.92 4.32
CA ASP A 553 -38.60 23.39 3.15
C ASP A 553 -37.82 22.46 2.18
N GLY A 554 -37.02 21.54 2.70
CA GLY A 554 -35.97 20.84 2.01
C GLY A 554 -34.86 21.76 1.48
N ILE A 555 -34.60 22.95 2.02
CA ILE A 555 -33.54 23.84 1.49
C ILE A 555 -32.31 23.79 2.42
N CYS A 556 -31.12 23.63 1.86
CA CYS A 556 -29.88 23.72 2.65
C CYS A 556 -29.60 25.17 3.05
N SER A 557 -29.32 25.37 4.34
CA SER A 557 -28.94 26.65 4.96
C SER A 557 -27.70 27.30 4.34
N VAL A 558 -26.82 26.51 3.72
CA VAL A 558 -25.55 26.99 3.14
C VAL A 558 -25.62 27.14 1.63
N CYS A 559 -25.94 26.07 0.89
CA CYS A 559 -25.91 26.13 -0.57
C CYS A 559 -27.25 26.51 -1.21
N HIS A 560 -28.30 26.71 -0.41
CA HIS A 560 -29.66 27.05 -0.83
C HIS A 560 -30.30 26.12 -1.89
N LYS A 561 -29.72 24.93 -2.10
CA LYS A 561 -30.27 23.91 -3.02
C LYS A 561 -31.30 23.05 -2.30
N THR A 562 -32.33 22.69 -3.05
CA THR A 562 -33.34 21.72 -2.62
C THR A 562 -32.70 20.35 -2.38
N GLN A 563 -32.99 19.80 -1.22
CA GLN A 563 -32.51 18.55 -0.66
C GLN A 563 -33.43 17.43 -1.15
N GLY A 564 -32.84 16.46 -1.83
CA GLY A 564 -33.51 15.23 -2.22
C GLY A 564 -33.56 14.20 -1.10
N LYS A 565 -34.02 12.99 -1.46
CA LYS A 565 -34.22 11.87 -0.52
C LYS A 565 -32.95 11.45 0.23
N LYS A 566 -31.75 11.72 -0.29
CA LYS A 566 -30.48 11.35 0.34
C LYS A 566 -30.16 12.19 1.58
N SER A 567 -30.65 13.42 1.63
CA SER A 567 -30.46 14.37 2.73
C SER A 567 -31.70 14.48 3.63
N ARG A 568 -32.49 13.42 3.79
CA ARG A 568 -33.55 13.42 4.81
C ARG A 568 -32.94 13.49 6.21
N PRO A 569 -33.57 14.19 7.19
CA PRO A 569 -33.18 14.07 8.59
C PRO A 569 -33.16 12.61 9.02
N ARG A 570 -32.12 12.21 9.75
CA ARG A 570 -31.94 10.88 10.31
C ARG A 570 -31.63 11.02 11.79
N SER A 571 -32.09 10.07 12.58
CA SER A 571 -31.73 10.01 13.98
C SER A 571 -30.50 9.13 14.17
N PHE A 572 -29.60 9.56 15.05
CA PHE A 572 -28.48 8.75 15.52
C PHE A 572 -28.45 8.69 17.04
N VAL A 573 -27.80 7.66 17.54
CA VAL A 573 -27.53 7.45 18.96
C VAL A 573 -26.08 7.05 19.16
N GLU A 574 -25.54 7.46 20.29
CA GLU A 574 -24.20 7.07 20.74
C GLU A 574 -24.32 5.85 21.64
N PRO A 575 -23.78 4.68 21.24
CA PRO A 575 -23.88 3.46 22.04
C PRO A 575 -22.83 3.47 23.16
N ASP A 576 -23.23 3.04 24.35
CA ASP A 576 -22.30 2.87 25.46
C ASP A 576 -21.53 1.53 25.36
N GLY A 577 -22.01 0.60 24.53
CA GLY A 577 -21.38 -0.68 24.19
C GLY A 577 -22.24 -1.52 23.25
N PHE A 578 -21.87 -2.79 23.09
CA PHE A 578 -22.55 -3.71 22.18
C PHE A 578 -22.70 -5.08 22.83
N ILE A 579 -23.64 -5.90 22.34
CA ILE A 579 -23.79 -7.29 22.76
C ILE A 579 -23.78 -8.23 21.57
N ALA A 580 -23.09 -9.36 21.72
CA ALA A 580 -23.05 -10.41 20.72
C ALA A 580 -24.31 -11.30 20.75
N ASP A 581 -24.66 -11.90 19.61
CA ASP A 581 -25.76 -12.85 19.49
C ASP A 581 -25.50 -14.08 20.37
N LYS A 582 -26.52 -14.56 21.08
CA LYS A 582 -26.46 -15.78 21.91
C LYS A 582 -25.98 -17.03 21.15
N ASN A 583 -26.25 -17.09 19.85
CA ASN A 583 -25.85 -18.21 18.99
C ASN A 583 -24.47 -18.01 18.32
N SER A 584 -23.74 -16.95 18.70
CA SER A 584 -22.37 -16.70 18.23
C SER A 584 -21.35 -17.54 19.02
N GLY A 585 -20.05 -17.34 18.76
CA GLY A 585 -18.99 -18.18 19.36
C GLY A 585 -18.76 -19.50 18.62
N LYS A 586 -19.29 -19.64 17.40
CA LYS A 586 -19.05 -20.82 16.55
C LYS A 586 -17.63 -20.80 15.98
N PRO A 587 -17.01 -21.97 15.71
CA PRO A 587 -15.72 -22.03 15.04
C PRO A 587 -15.70 -21.16 13.78
N ALA A 588 -14.63 -20.38 13.63
CA ALA A 588 -14.47 -19.45 12.55
C ALA A 588 -14.46 -20.18 11.19
N LYS A 589 -15.14 -19.58 10.22
CA LYS A 589 -15.14 -20.01 8.82
C LYS A 589 -13.98 -19.34 8.08
N GLN A 590 -13.79 -19.68 6.80
CA GLN A 590 -12.80 -19.04 5.93
C GLN A 590 -13.04 -17.53 5.73
N TYR A 591 -14.30 -17.07 5.87
CA TYR A 591 -14.68 -15.68 5.67
C TYR A 591 -15.52 -15.18 6.83
N VAL A 592 -15.38 -13.88 7.09
CA VAL A 592 -16.11 -13.12 8.10
C VAL A 592 -17.03 -12.16 7.37
N ASN A 593 -18.29 -12.06 7.79
CA ASN A 593 -19.22 -11.11 7.21
C ASN A 593 -19.12 -9.76 7.91
N ILE A 594 -18.48 -8.78 7.27
CA ILE A 594 -18.53 -7.38 7.71
C ILE A 594 -19.71 -6.73 6.99
N GLU A 595 -20.68 -6.21 7.74
CA GLU A 595 -21.83 -5.53 7.13
C GLU A 595 -21.36 -4.32 6.30
N PRO A 596 -21.73 -4.24 5.00
CA PRO A 596 -21.33 -3.14 4.15
C PRO A 596 -22.01 -1.86 4.64
N ASN A 597 -21.27 -1.04 5.36
CA ASN A 597 -21.79 0.15 6.02
C ASN A 597 -21.29 1.44 5.39
N GLN A 598 -22.14 2.47 5.41
CA GLN A 598 -21.78 3.82 4.99
C GLN A 598 -21.33 4.62 6.21
N MET A 599 -20.01 4.79 6.34
CA MET A 599 -19.39 5.67 7.33
C MET A 599 -19.25 7.08 6.74
N ARG A 600 -19.63 8.10 7.51
CA ARG A 600 -19.40 9.51 7.17
C ARG A 600 -18.82 10.26 8.37
N SER A 601 -17.97 11.22 8.10
CA SER A 601 -17.50 12.22 9.05
C SER A 601 -17.85 13.60 8.53
N ALA A 602 -18.23 14.51 9.43
CA ALA A 602 -18.45 15.91 9.12
C ALA A 602 -18.20 16.77 10.36
N LEU A 603 -17.71 18.00 10.14
CA LEU A 603 -17.51 18.95 11.22
C LEU A 603 -18.85 19.55 11.66
N ILE A 604 -19.07 19.59 12.97
CA ILE A 604 -20.17 20.33 13.59
C ILE A 604 -19.81 21.82 13.56
N PRO A 605 -20.65 22.69 12.97
CA PRO A 605 -20.34 24.10 12.86
C PRO A 605 -20.09 24.77 14.23
N ALA A 606 -18.90 25.35 14.41
CA ALA A 606 -18.62 26.19 15.57
C ALA A 606 -19.21 27.60 15.37
N SER A 607 -19.74 28.20 16.43
CA SER A 607 -20.16 29.60 16.42
C SER A 607 -18.93 30.52 16.44
N SER A 608 -18.80 31.38 15.43
CA SER A 608 -17.82 32.49 15.36
C SER A 608 -16.38 32.08 15.66
N LEU A 609 -15.67 31.63 14.63
CA LEU A 609 -14.23 31.39 14.68
C LEU A 609 -13.45 32.66 14.32
N GLU A 610 -12.41 32.99 15.09
CA GLU A 610 -11.50 34.09 14.75
C GLU A 610 -10.63 33.70 13.55
N GLU A 611 -10.69 34.51 12.50
CA GLU A 611 -9.87 34.33 11.29
C GLU A 611 -8.62 35.20 11.36
N GLU A 612 -7.47 34.58 11.10
CA GLU A 612 -6.19 35.25 10.91
C GLU A 612 -5.86 35.23 9.41
N ALA A 613 -5.76 36.41 8.80
CA ALA A 613 -5.35 36.54 7.41
C ALA A 613 -3.82 36.41 7.32
N ILE A 614 -3.32 35.33 6.72
CA ILE A 614 -1.88 35.14 6.45
C ILE A 614 -1.45 36.09 5.32
N ASN A 615 -2.31 36.23 4.31
CA ASN A 615 -2.17 37.20 3.23
C ASN A 615 -3.56 37.48 2.63
N LYS A 616 -3.64 38.24 1.54
CA LYS A 616 -4.93 38.62 0.91
C LYS A 616 -5.72 37.42 0.33
N PHE A 617 -5.11 36.25 0.18
CA PHE A 617 -5.70 35.07 -0.43
C PHE A 617 -5.94 33.91 0.54
N VAL A 618 -5.33 33.91 1.72
CA VAL A 618 -5.36 32.80 2.67
C VAL A 618 -5.76 33.30 4.05
N ASN A 619 -6.84 32.73 4.58
CA ASN A 619 -7.30 32.95 5.96
C ASN A 619 -7.28 31.62 6.72
N LEU A 620 -6.72 31.64 7.92
CA LEU A 620 -6.62 30.48 8.80
C LEU A 620 -7.44 30.71 10.06
N SER A 621 -8.06 29.65 10.59
CA SER A 621 -8.63 29.68 11.93
C SER A 621 -8.34 28.39 12.69
N TYR A 622 -7.87 28.52 13.92
CA TYR A 622 -7.51 27.40 14.78
C TYR A 622 -8.50 27.29 15.94
N ASN A 623 -9.02 26.09 16.16
CA ASN A 623 -9.96 25.80 17.23
C ASN A 623 -9.52 24.55 18.00
N THR A 624 -9.33 24.69 19.31
CA THR A 624 -8.93 23.60 20.20
C THR A 624 -10.08 22.65 20.54
N LYS A 625 -11.34 23.10 20.37
CA LYS A 625 -12.57 22.38 20.72
C LYS A 625 -13.43 22.13 19.47
N GLY A 626 -12.82 21.73 18.37
CA GLY A 626 -13.56 21.34 17.17
C GLY A 626 -14.31 20.04 17.40
N GLU A 627 -15.58 19.96 16.97
CA GLU A 627 -16.39 18.75 17.13
C GLU A 627 -16.63 18.08 15.77
N LEU A 628 -16.32 16.79 15.68
CA LEU A 628 -16.53 15.96 14.49
C LEU A 628 -17.60 14.92 14.78
N LEU A 629 -18.65 14.90 13.95
CA LEU A 629 -19.64 13.82 13.97
C LEU A 629 -19.14 12.69 13.08
N TYR A 630 -18.90 11.53 13.67
CA TYR A 630 -18.76 10.26 12.98
C TYR A 630 -20.10 9.53 13.01
N VAL A 631 -20.59 9.09 11.86
CA VAL A 631 -21.87 8.39 11.79
C VAL A 631 -21.82 7.20 10.84
N ASN A 632 -22.26 6.05 11.36
CA ASN A 632 -22.53 4.85 10.61
C ASN A 632 -24.04 4.75 10.32
N GLU A 633 -24.37 4.86 9.04
CA GLU A 633 -25.76 4.85 8.57
C GLU A 633 -26.28 3.45 8.20
N GLY A 634 -25.50 2.40 8.47
CA GLY A 634 -25.81 1.02 8.09
C GLY A 634 -25.82 0.81 6.58
N VAL A 635 -26.45 -0.29 6.16
CA VAL A 635 -26.46 -0.76 4.77
C VAL A 635 -27.31 0.18 3.90
N TYR A 636 -26.65 0.82 2.93
CA TYR A 636 -27.24 1.84 2.03
C TYR A 636 -27.88 3.05 2.73
N GLY A 637 -27.47 3.37 3.97
CA GLY A 637 -28.03 4.50 4.71
C GLY A 637 -29.42 4.26 5.30
N ASN A 638 -29.78 3.01 5.59
CA ASN A 638 -31.08 2.65 6.15
C ASN A 638 -31.12 2.60 7.69
N GLY A 639 -29.99 2.84 8.36
CA GLY A 639 -29.85 2.67 9.80
C GLY A 639 -29.91 1.20 10.24
N PHE A 640 -29.84 1.01 11.55
CA PHE A 640 -29.95 -0.27 12.25
C PHE A 640 -31.25 -0.31 13.05
N ASN A 641 -31.82 -1.51 13.18
CA ASN A 641 -33.03 -1.74 13.97
C ASN A 641 -32.64 -2.26 15.35
N PHE A 642 -32.96 -1.52 16.41
CA PHE A 642 -32.79 -1.97 17.79
C PHE A 642 -33.69 -1.17 18.75
N PRO A 643 -34.02 -1.71 19.93
CA PRO A 643 -34.77 -0.99 20.97
C PRO A 643 -33.92 0.10 21.66
N LEU A 644 -34.54 1.25 21.95
CA LEU A 644 -33.97 2.33 22.78
C LEU A 644 -34.46 2.22 24.22
N LYS A 645 -33.94 1.24 24.94
CA LYS A 645 -34.19 1.08 26.37
C LYS A 645 -32.90 0.67 27.05
N ALA A 646 -32.70 1.07 28.31
CA ALA A 646 -31.51 0.66 29.03
C ALA A 646 -31.48 -0.87 29.06
N PHE A 647 -30.33 -1.43 28.69
CA PHE A 647 -30.12 -2.88 28.73
C PHE A 647 -31.22 -3.70 28.03
N ALA A 648 -31.80 -3.16 26.95
CA ALA A 648 -32.92 -3.74 26.20
C ALA A 648 -32.68 -5.15 25.61
N PHE A 649 -31.45 -5.67 25.69
CA PHE A 649 -31.14 -7.05 25.34
C PHE A 649 -31.80 -8.08 26.28
N MET A 650 -32.39 -7.62 27.39
CA MET A 650 -32.99 -8.44 28.45
C MET A 650 -34.52 -8.48 28.48
N SER A 651 -35.21 -7.63 27.71
CA SER A 651 -36.68 -7.66 27.64
C SER A 651 -37.16 -8.55 26.50
N ASP A 652 -38.02 -9.53 26.81
CA ASP A 652 -38.64 -10.46 25.85
C ASP A 652 -39.75 -9.82 24.98
N GLU A 653 -39.88 -8.50 24.97
CA GLU A 653 -41.00 -7.84 24.31
C GLU A 653 -40.75 -7.49 22.84
N LYS A 654 -41.83 -7.65 22.07
CA LYS A 654 -42.05 -7.18 20.70
C LYS A 654 -42.08 -5.65 20.65
N ASP A 655 -41.07 -4.98 21.18
CA ASP A 655 -40.99 -3.53 21.10
C ASP A 655 -40.82 -3.08 19.64
N LYS A 656 -41.44 -1.95 19.30
CA LYS A 656 -41.34 -1.38 17.95
C LYS A 656 -39.89 -0.97 17.70
N SER A 657 -39.14 -1.82 16.99
CA SER A 657 -37.78 -1.48 16.56
C SER A 657 -37.82 -0.25 15.64
N THR A 658 -37.23 0.84 16.08
CA THR A 658 -37.03 2.05 15.29
C THR A 658 -35.66 2.02 14.63
N LYS A 659 -35.53 2.71 13.48
CA LYS A 659 -34.29 2.76 12.71
C LYS A 659 -33.43 3.92 13.17
N PHE A 660 -32.22 3.64 13.64
CA PHE A 660 -31.25 4.64 14.06
C PHE A 660 -29.90 4.43 13.37
N SER A 661 -29.19 5.52 13.12
CA SER A 661 -27.75 5.46 12.82
C SER A 661 -26.97 5.32 14.14
N LEU A 662 -25.78 4.74 14.09
CA LEU A 662 -24.85 4.81 15.21
C LEU A 662 -23.93 6.00 14.99
N GLY A 663 -23.78 6.87 15.98
CA GLY A 663 -22.90 8.03 15.86
C GLY A 663 -22.02 8.22 17.08
N HIS A 664 -21.00 9.06 16.90
CA HIS A 664 -20.08 9.48 17.95
C HIS A 664 -19.59 10.89 17.63
N ILE A 665 -19.65 11.79 18.61
CA ILE A 665 -19.09 13.13 18.48
C ILE A 665 -17.73 13.16 19.18
N GLN A 666 -16.69 13.46 18.40
CA GLN A 666 -15.33 13.54 18.89
C GLN A 666 -14.88 14.99 18.93
N THR A 667 -14.39 15.44 20.09
CA THR A 667 -13.73 16.75 20.22
C THR A 667 -12.24 16.60 19.88
N THR A 668 -11.70 17.48 19.04
CA THR A 668 -10.29 17.51 18.64
C THR A 668 -9.86 18.92 18.22
N ASN A 669 -8.55 19.13 18.01
CA ASN A 669 -8.04 20.37 17.44
C ASN A 669 -8.33 20.40 15.94
N THR A 670 -8.78 21.56 15.43
CA THR A 670 -9.11 21.78 14.02
C THR A 670 -8.42 23.03 13.49
N LEU A 671 -7.93 22.98 12.24
CA LEU A 671 -7.41 24.10 11.47
C LEU A 671 -8.28 24.29 10.22
N HIS A 672 -8.93 25.44 10.15
CA HIS A 672 -9.77 25.87 9.03
C HIS A 672 -8.93 26.70 8.08
N ILE A 673 -8.95 26.34 6.80
CA ILE A 673 -8.18 26.97 5.74
C ILE A 673 -9.17 27.46 4.68
N ARG A 674 -9.25 28.78 4.54
CA ARG A 674 -10.12 29.44 3.57
C ARG A 674 -9.27 30.18 2.54
N PHE A 675 -9.59 29.96 1.26
CA PHE A 675 -8.97 30.64 0.15
C PHE A 675 -9.89 31.73 -0.39
N SER A 676 -9.35 32.91 -0.65
CA SER A 676 -10.02 34.05 -1.27
C SER A 676 -9.36 34.35 -2.60
N GLY A 677 -10.14 34.66 -3.62
CA GLY A 677 -9.66 34.91 -4.98
C GLY A 677 -9.84 36.35 -5.45
N ASP A 678 -9.11 36.73 -6.50
CA ASP A 678 -9.26 37.97 -7.25
C ASP A 678 -9.09 37.69 -8.77
N GLU A 679 -8.80 38.71 -9.58
CA GLU A 679 -8.53 38.53 -11.02
C GLU A 679 -7.28 37.69 -11.32
N LEU A 680 -6.31 37.63 -10.39
CA LEU A 680 -5.05 36.91 -10.55
C LEU A 680 -5.13 35.50 -9.97
N VAL A 681 -5.73 35.33 -8.79
CA VAL A 681 -5.92 34.03 -8.14
C VAL A 681 -7.39 33.63 -8.22
N HIS A 682 -7.73 32.77 -9.18
CA HIS A 682 -9.10 32.24 -9.29
C HIS A 682 -9.27 31.02 -8.37
N VAL A 683 -10.16 31.13 -7.38
CA VAL A 683 -10.58 29.99 -6.55
C VAL A 683 -11.69 29.22 -7.30
N PRO A 684 -11.51 27.92 -7.60
CA PRO A 684 -12.52 27.12 -8.30
C PRO A 684 -13.85 27.03 -7.56
N SER A 685 -14.89 26.59 -8.30
CA SER A 685 -16.24 26.45 -7.74
C SER A 685 -16.23 25.60 -6.47
N PRO A 686 -16.96 26.00 -5.41
CA PRO A 686 -17.06 25.22 -4.18
C PRO A 686 -17.70 23.83 -4.41
N SER A 687 -18.39 23.63 -5.54
CA SER A 687 -18.97 22.32 -5.93
C SER A 687 -17.96 21.35 -6.59
N ASP A 688 -16.75 21.81 -6.90
CA ASP A 688 -15.74 21.00 -7.59
C ASP A 688 -15.04 20.02 -6.66
N LYS A 689 -15.62 18.82 -6.51
CA LYS A 689 -15.06 17.77 -5.65
C LYS A 689 -13.67 17.31 -6.09
N SER A 690 -13.37 17.36 -7.40
CA SER A 690 -12.07 16.93 -7.91
C SER A 690 -10.98 17.84 -7.36
N PHE A 691 -11.16 19.15 -7.56
CA PHE A 691 -10.26 20.16 -7.04
C PHE A 691 -10.12 20.12 -5.52
N TRP A 692 -11.24 20.18 -4.77
CA TRP A 692 -11.19 20.34 -3.31
C TRP A 692 -10.62 19.11 -2.58
N PHE A 693 -10.95 17.88 -3.02
CA PHE A 693 -10.32 16.69 -2.43
C PHE A 693 -8.83 16.62 -2.79
N SER A 694 -8.47 16.97 -4.03
CA SER A 694 -7.06 16.96 -4.45
C SER A 694 -6.23 17.99 -3.67
N LEU A 695 -6.77 19.19 -3.46
CA LEU A 695 -6.12 20.22 -2.63
C LEU A 695 -6.06 19.80 -1.15
N LEU A 696 -7.13 19.26 -0.58
CA LEU A 696 -7.15 18.73 0.79
C LEU A 696 -6.05 17.69 1.02
N TYR A 697 -5.96 16.68 0.15
CA TYR A 697 -4.94 15.65 0.30
C TYR A 697 -3.53 16.15 -0.05
N ALA A 698 -3.39 17.10 -0.97
CA ALA A 698 -2.10 17.76 -1.21
C ALA A 698 -1.59 18.48 0.04
N VAL A 699 -2.47 19.23 0.72
CA VAL A 699 -2.11 19.94 1.96
C VAL A 699 -1.82 18.95 3.10
N LEU A 700 -2.61 17.87 3.24
CA LEU A 700 -2.34 16.83 4.24
C LEU A 700 -0.99 16.13 4.01
N HIS A 701 -0.69 15.75 2.77
CA HIS A 701 0.60 15.15 2.43
C HIS A 701 1.76 16.14 2.56
N GLY A 702 1.54 17.39 2.15
CA GLY A 702 2.49 18.49 2.33
C GLY A 702 2.80 18.71 3.80
N ALA A 703 1.79 18.70 4.66
CA ALA A 703 1.94 18.82 6.10
C ALA A 703 2.70 17.63 6.68
N SER A 704 2.31 16.42 6.30
CA SER A 704 2.95 15.17 6.74
C SER A 704 4.43 15.13 6.37
N HIS A 705 4.80 15.47 5.13
CA HIS A 705 6.19 15.50 4.68
C HIS A 705 6.99 16.66 5.29
N CYS A 706 6.45 17.87 5.24
CA CYS A 706 7.14 19.09 5.69
C CYS A 706 7.44 19.02 7.19
N LEU A 707 6.47 18.57 7.98
CA LEU A 707 6.53 18.58 9.45
C LEU A 707 6.79 17.20 10.06
N GLN A 708 7.00 16.19 9.21
CA GLN A 708 7.26 14.80 9.62
C GLN A 708 6.14 14.22 10.51
N ILE A 709 4.89 14.62 10.26
CA ILE A 709 3.71 14.11 10.98
C ILE A 709 3.29 12.79 10.33
N ASP A 710 3.03 11.74 11.11
CA ASP A 710 2.48 10.51 10.55
C ASP A 710 1.12 10.81 9.89
N ARG A 711 0.94 10.34 8.65
CA ARG A 711 -0.28 10.58 7.89
C ARG A 711 -1.54 10.07 8.61
N GLN A 712 -1.42 9.09 9.52
CA GLN A 712 -2.55 8.58 10.31
C GLN A 712 -2.94 9.49 11.48
N ASP A 713 -2.07 10.40 11.91
CA ASP A 713 -2.30 11.26 13.08
C ASP A 713 -3.00 12.57 12.73
N ILE A 714 -3.09 12.90 11.44
CA ILE A 714 -3.87 14.02 10.91
C ILE A 714 -4.89 13.52 9.90
N ASP A 715 -6.00 14.21 9.75
CA ASP A 715 -6.91 13.99 8.63
C ASP A 715 -7.66 15.27 8.30
N GLY A 716 -8.55 15.26 7.31
CA GLY A 716 -9.31 16.45 7.00
C GLY A 716 -10.66 16.18 6.34
N VAL A 717 -11.52 17.18 6.47
CA VAL A 717 -12.86 17.22 5.88
C VAL A 717 -13.04 18.53 5.14
N LEU A 718 -13.95 18.52 4.17
CA LEU A 718 -14.39 19.73 3.52
C LEU A 718 -15.59 20.31 4.27
N PHE A 719 -15.57 21.61 4.54
CA PHE A 719 -16.59 22.33 5.30
C PHE A 719 -17.18 23.48 4.47
N PRO A 720 -18.47 23.42 4.08
CA PRO A 720 -19.11 24.49 3.34
C PRO A 720 -19.58 25.60 4.28
N ARG A 721 -19.38 26.85 3.88
CA ARG A 721 -19.79 28.05 4.64
C ARG A 721 -20.70 28.96 3.79
N SER A 722 -21.76 29.47 4.40
CA SER A 722 -22.66 30.42 3.75
C SER A 722 -21.98 31.79 3.59
N SER A 723 -22.16 32.40 2.43
CA SER A 723 -21.86 33.81 2.11
C SER A 723 -23.16 34.53 1.70
N VAL A 724 -23.15 35.85 1.59
CA VAL A 724 -24.38 36.68 1.47
C VAL A 724 -25.24 36.29 0.26
N ASP A 725 -24.62 35.91 -0.88
CA ASP A 725 -25.31 35.52 -2.12
C ASP A 725 -24.81 34.16 -2.70
N SER A 726 -23.89 33.48 -2.02
CA SER A 726 -23.27 32.23 -2.48
C SER A 726 -22.72 31.43 -1.31
N TRP A 727 -22.00 30.33 -1.55
CA TRP A 727 -21.31 29.60 -0.49
C TRP A 727 -19.86 29.34 -0.88
N GLU A 728 -19.00 29.20 0.11
CA GLU A 728 -17.56 28.94 -0.06
C GLU A 728 -17.23 27.57 0.54
N GLN A 729 -16.16 26.95 0.04
CA GLN A 729 -15.64 25.70 0.59
C GLN A 729 -14.39 25.99 1.42
N THR A 730 -14.35 25.44 2.62
CA THR A 730 -13.22 25.53 3.56
C THR A 730 -12.61 24.14 3.72
N ILE A 731 -11.29 24.07 3.76
CA ILE A 731 -10.59 22.84 4.14
C ILE A 731 -10.42 22.85 5.65
N VAL A 732 -10.87 21.80 6.34
CA VAL A 732 -10.68 21.66 7.78
C VAL A 732 -9.79 20.47 8.03
N LEU A 733 -8.56 20.73 8.48
CA LEU A 733 -7.64 19.72 8.97
C LEU A 733 -7.92 19.49 10.45
N TYR A 734 -7.74 18.27 10.93
CA TYR A 734 -7.91 17.94 12.33
C TYR A 734 -6.92 16.86 12.78
N ASP A 735 -6.62 16.88 14.07
CA ASP A 735 -5.84 15.81 14.67
C ASP A 735 -6.72 14.57 14.84
N ASN A 736 -6.21 13.42 14.42
CA ASN A 736 -6.96 12.18 14.32
C ASN A 736 -7.05 11.40 15.66
N VAL A 737 -6.98 12.12 16.78
CA VAL A 737 -7.00 11.60 18.16
C VAL A 737 -7.93 12.48 19.00
N SER A 738 -8.69 11.89 19.93
CA SER A 738 -9.58 12.65 20.81
C SER A 738 -8.78 13.60 21.71
N GLY A 739 -9.21 14.86 21.73
CA GLY A 739 -8.51 15.96 22.40
C GLY A 739 -7.42 16.65 21.58
N GLY A 740 -7.12 16.13 20.39
CA GLY A 740 -6.03 16.60 19.55
C GLY A 740 -4.66 16.17 20.05
N ALA A 741 -3.68 16.15 19.15
CA ALA A 741 -2.27 15.89 19.44
C ALA A 741 -1.41 17.16 19.29
N GLY A 742 -1.97 18.23 18.70
CA GLY A 742 -1.33 19.50 18.38
C GLY A 742 -0.76 19.58 16.97
N HIS A 743 -0.95 18.57 16.11
CA HIS A 743 -0.33 18.56 14.77
C HIS A 743 -0.88 19.69 13.89
N VAL A 744 -2.20 19.92 13.91
CA VAL A 744 -2.79 21.01 13.12
C VAL A 744 -2.37 22.41 13.58
N LYS A 745 -1.96 22.57 14.85
CA LYS A 745 -1.33 23.82 15.32
C LYS A 745 0.03 24.02 14.64
N SER A 746 0.85 22.97 14.60
CA SER A 746 2.15 23.00 13.91
C SER A 746 2.00 23.29 12.41
N ILE A 747 0.94 22.75 11.78
CA ILE A 747 0.58 23.06 10.38
C ILE A 747 0.26 24.55 10.21
N LYS A 748 -0.50 25.15 11.13
CA LYS A 748 -0.80 26.59 11.10
C LYS A 748 0.48 27.43 11.14
N GLU A 749 1.37 27.12 12.08
CA GLU A 749 2.62 27.87 12.31
C GLU A 749 3.59 27.78 11.12
N ASN A 750 3.51 26.71 10.32
CA ASN A 750 4.40 26.45 9.17
C ASN A 750 3.65 26.42 7.84
N PHE A 751 2.50 27.09 7.75
CA PHE A 751 1.55 26.89 6.67
C PHE A 751 2.11 27.15 5.26
N ILE A 752 2.98 28.16 5.11
CA ILE A 752 3.61 28.46 3.81
C ILE A 752 4.52 27.32 3.35
N SER A 753 5.36 26.80 4.25
CA SER A 753 6.22 25.64 3.95
C SER A 753 5.41 24.39 3.63
N VAL A 754 4.24 24.22 4.28
CA VAL A 754 3.29 23.16 3.97
C VAL A 754 2.72 23.29 2.55
N LEU A 755 2.37 24.50 2.11
CA LEU A 755 1.89 24.74 0.74
C LEU A 755 2.99 24.51 -0.31
N ASP A 756 4.24 24.93 -0.04
CA ASP A 756 5.38 24.68 -0.92
C ASP A 756 5.65 23.17 -1.06
N GLU A 757 5.57 22.43 0.05
CA GLU A 757 5.74 20.98 0.03
C GLU A 757 4.56 20.27 -0.65
N ALA A 758 3.32 20.70 -0.41
CA ALA A 758 2.14 20.21 -1.14
C ALA A 758 2.31 20.39 -2.65
N ARG A 759 2.81 21.55 -3.08
CA ARG A 759 3.14 21.84 -4.48
C ARG A 759 4.27 20.94 -5.02
N ARG A 760 5.31 20.67 -4.22
CA ARG A 760 6.38 19.72 -4.59
C ARG A 760 5.82 18.31 -4.82
N ILE A 761 4.93 17.85 -3.94
CA ILE A 761 4.29 16.53 -4.00
C ILE A 761 3.40 16.40 -5.25
N LEU A 762 2.67 17.46 -5.61
CA LEU A 762 1.84 17.48 -6.82
C LEU A 762 2.67 17.51 -8.12
N ASN A 763 3.91 18.01 -8.09
CA ASN A 763 4.90 17.90 -9.18
C ASN A 763 5.49 16.48 -9.32
N CYS A 764 4.61 15.48 -9.23
CA CYS A 764 4.96 14.07 -9.37
C CYS A 764 5.30 13.70 -10.83
N ASN A 765 6.31 12.85 -11.02
CA ASN A 765 6.71 12.36 -12.34
C ASN A 765 6.19 10.96 -12.66
N ASP A 766 5.56 10.29 -11.69
CA ASP A 766 5.16 8.88 -11.80
C ASP A 766 3.75 8.67 -12.37
N CYS A 767 2.94 9.73 -12.46
CA CYS A 767 1.57 9.64 -12.98
C CYS A 767 1.23 10.79 -13.92
N ALA A 768 0.26 10.60 -14.80
CA ALA A 768 -0.19 11.67 -15.72
C ALA A 768 -0.79 12.88 -14.96
N PRO A 769 -0.84 14.08 -15.54
CA PRO A 769 -1.36 15.28 -14.88
C PRO A 769 -2.84 15.18 -14.47
N ASP A 770 -3.65 14.49 -15.26
CA ASP A 770 -5.11 14.35 -15.05
C ASP A 770 -5.50 13.23 -14.06
N THR A 771 -4.52 12.64 -13.37
CA THR A 771 -4.67 11.53 -12.43
C THR A 771 -3.81 11.70 -11.17
N SER A 772 -3.74 10.66 -10.34
CA SER A 772 -2.99 10.61 -9.09
C SER A 772 -2.37 9.22 -8.85
N CYS A 773 -1.33 9.15 -8.03
CA CYS A 773 -0.69 7.92 -7.56
C CYS A 773 -0.36 8.01 -6.07
N TYR A 774 0.23 6.93 -5.51
CA TYR A 774 0.66 6.87 -4.11
C TYR A 774 1.87 7.74 -3.77
N HIS A 775 2.61 8.21 -4.79
CA HIS A 775 3.68 9.17 -4.60
C HIS A 775 3.17 10.61 -4.43
N CYS A 776 1.94 10.93 -4.89
CA CYS A 776 1.39 12.29 -4.81
C CYS A 776 0.18 12.45 -3.90
N LEU A 777 -0.96 11.86 -4.25
CA LEU A 777 -2.24 12.15 -3.58
C LEU A 777 -2.88 10.93 -2.92
N ARG A 778 -2.57 9.71 -3.38
CA ARG A 778 -3.23 8.49 -2.89
C ARG A 778 -2.53 7.96 -1.65
N ASP A 779 -3.30 7.57 -0.66
CA ASP A 779 -2.84 6.85 0.52
C ASP A 779 -3.81 5.72 0.89
N TYR A 780 -3.50 4.98 1.95
CA TYR A 780 -4.36 3.89 2.43
C TYR A 780 -5.70 4.40 3.01
N SER A 781 -5.72 5.60 3.60
CA SER A 781 -6.88 6.17 4.27
C SER A 781 -7.92 6.74 3.29
N ASN A 782 -7.48 7.30 2.16
CA ASN A 782 -8.32 8.04 1.23
C ASN A 782 -8.81 7.24 0.02
N GLN A 783 -8.77 5.90 0.09
CA GLN A 783 -9.18 4.99 -1.00
C GLN A 783 -10.57 5.30 -1.59
N TYR A 784 -11.53 5.75 -0.76
CA TYR A 784 -12.87 6.13 -1.22
C TYR A 784 -12.89 7.36 -2.14
N HIS A 785 -11.87 8.22 -2.05
CA HIS A 785 -11.76 9.46 -2.79
C HIS A 785 -10.90 9.34 -4.05
N HIS A 786 -10.16 8.24 -4.25
CA HIS A 786 -9.20 8.09 -5.37
C HIS A 786 -9.76 8.43 -6.75
N LYS A 787 -11.05 8.16 -7.00
CA LYS A 787 -11.74 8.50 -8.25
C LYS A 787 -11.89 10.00 -8.52
N TYR A 788 -11.73 10.84 -7.50
CA TYR A 788 -11.80 12.30 -7.58
C TYR A 788 -10.40 12.95 -7.60
N LEU A 789 -9.33 12.21 -7.28
CA LEU A 789 -8.01 12.81 -7.07
C LEU A 789 -7.27 13.03 -8.40
N ARG A 790 -7.06 14.31 -8.75
CA ARG A 790 -6.32 14.78 -9.93
C ARG A 790 -5.31 15.84 -9.51
N ARG A 791 -4.06 15.75 -9.99
CA ARG A 791 -2.99 16.63 -9.52
C ARG A 791 -2.90 17.97 -10.24
N ASP A 792 -3.30 18.04 -11.50
CA ASP A 792 -3.16 19.21 -12.38
C ASP A 792 -3.89 20.47 -11.88
N GLU A 793 -5.18 20.38 -11.56
CA GLU A 793 -5.98 21.53 -11.13
C GLU A 793 -5.48 22.11 -9.80
N ALA A 794 -5.21 21.24 -8.82
CA ALA A 794 -4.68 21.64 -7.53
C ALA A 794 -3.25 22.21 -7.64
N LEU A 795 -2.40 21.65 -8.51
CA LEU A 795 -1.04 22.13 -8.74
C LEU A 795 -1.05 23.54 -9.34
N ASN A 796 -1.87 23.76 -10.37
CA ASN A 796 -1.96 25.07 -11.02
C ASN A 796 -2.45 26.14 -10.04
N PHE A 797 -3.43 25.81 -9.19
CA PHE A 797 -3.88 26.70 -8.12
C PHE A 797 -2.77 27.04 -7.13
N LEU A 798 -2.00 26.05 -6.65
CA LEU A 798 -0.88 26.28 -5.74
C LEU A 798 0.25 27.08 -6.39
N ASP A 799 0.57 26.83 -7.67
CA ASP A 799 1.56 27.60 -8.44
C ASP A 799 1.20 29.09 -8.46
N ILE A 800 -0.07 29.42 -8.80
CA ILE A 800 -0.54 30.80 -8.85
C ILE A 800 -0.59 31.42 -7.44
N LEU A 801 -1.11 30.68 -6.46
CA LEU A 801 -1.22 31.14 -5.07
C LEU A 801 0.17 31.49 -4.50
N ILE A 802 1.16 30.60 -4.65
CA ILE A 802 2.52 30.83 -4.15
C ILE A 802 3.20 31.96 -4.94
N ALA A 803 3.08 31.99 -6.27
CA ALA A 803 3.64 33.08 -7.09
C ALA A 803 3.09 34.46 -6.69
N SER A 804 1.84 34.51 -6.25
CA SER A 804 1.18 35.76 -5.82
C SER A 804 1.65 36.28 -4.45
N GLN A 805 2.39 35.49 -3.67
CA GLN A 805 2.90 35.87 -2.34
C GLN A 805 4.24 36.62 -2.40
N GLU A 806 5.02 36.47 -3.46
CA GLU A 806 6.29 37.17 -3.66
C GLU A 806 6.28 37.99 -4.97
N PRO A 807 5.86 39.27 -4.96
CA PRO A 807 5.76 40.05 -6.18
C PRO A 807 7.14 40.24 -6.82
N ILE A 808 7.26 39.82 -8.08
CA ILE A 808 8.44 40.07 -8.91
C ILE A 808 8.24 41.43 -9.57
N ARG A 809 9.18 42.37 -9.39
CA ARG A 809 9.30 43.53 -10.28
C ARG A 809 9.86 43.05 -11.61
N ALA A 810 9.00 42.48 -12.44
CA ALA A 810 9.35 42.14 -13.81
C ALA A 810 8.82 43.23 -14.74
N ASP A 811 9.67 43.66 -15.67
CA ASP A 811 9.31 44.60 -16.75
C ASP A 811 8.29 43.99 -17.74
N ILE A 812 7.91 42.72 -17.55
CA ILE A 812 7.10 41.92 -18.46
C ILE A 812 5.85 41.35 -17.74
N PRO A 813 4.65 41.55 -18.31
CA PRO A 813 3.39 40.98 -17.79
C PRO A 813 3.43 39.44 -17.65
N GLY A 814 2.75 38.93 -16.62
CA GLY A 814 2.62 37.48 -16.39
C GLY A 814 3.91 36.75 -16.02
N THR A 815 4.97 37.49 -15.65
CA THR A 815 6.24 36.89 -15.23
C THR A 815 6.12 36.27 -13.84
N VAL A 816 6.50 35.00 -13.73
CA VAL A 816 6.58 34.23 -12.49
C VAL A 816 7.98 33.66 -12.30
N ARG A 817 8.39 33.45 -11.05
CA ARG A 817 9.63 32.75 -10.70
C ARG A 817 9.42 31.26 -10.88
N VAL A 818 10.41 30.59 -11.44
CA VAL A 818 10.44 29.13 -11.47
C VAL A 818 10.89 28.65 -10.09
N ASN A 819 9.92 28.30 -9.25
CA ASN A 819 10.19 27.65 -7.97
C ASN A 819 10.25 26.13 -8.19
N ALA A 820 11.40 25.59 -8.59
CA ALA A 820 11.61 24.15 -8.74
C ALA A 820 12.81 23.72 -7.89
N SER A 821 12.72 22.54 -7.24
CA SER A 821 13.83 21.98 -6.44
C SER A 821 15.09 21.75 -7.28
N ALA A 822 14.92 21.43 -8.56
CA ALA A 822 15.96 21.36 -9.56
C ALA A 822 15.55 22.15 -10.82
N PRO A 823 15.93 23.43 -10.97
CA PRO A 823 15.58 24.26 -12.12
C PRO A 823 16.02 23.66 -13.47
N ALA A 824 17.12 22.90 -13.48
CA ALA A 824 17.61 22.18 -14.66
C ALA A 824 16.61 21.13 -15.17
N ASN A 825 16.04 20.34 -14.26
CA ASN A 825 15.06 19.31 -14.60
C ASN A 825 13.75 19.94 -15.08
N TRP A 826 13.31 21.02 -14.42
CA TRP A 826 12.13 21.76 -14.85
C TRP A 826 12.29 22.31 -16.28
N LEU A 827 13.44 22.92 -16.58
CA LEU A 827 13.69 23.47 -17.91
C LEU A 827 13.72 22.38 -18.97
N TYR A 828 14.39 21.26 -18.68
CA TYR A 828 14.39 20.08 -19.55
C TYR A 828 12.97 19.60 -19.85
N GLU A 829 12.12 19.41 -18.84
CA GLU A 829 10.74 18.97 -19.04
C GLU A 829 9.94 19.95 -19.92
N LYS A 830 10.13 21.26 -19.75
CA LYS A 830 9.49 22.26 -20.64
C LYS A 830 9.97 22.16 -22.08
N ILE A 831 11.25 21.89 -22.31
CA ILE A 831 11.81 21.70 -23.65
C ILE A 831 11.33 20.38 -24.27
N ARG A 832 11.29 19.29 -23.49
CA ARG A 832 10.92 17.94 -23.96
C ARG A 832 9.49 17.86 -24.51
N TYR A 833 8.58 18.64 -23.93
CA TYR A 833 7.15 18.67 -24.28
C TYR A 833 6.76 19.76 -25.28
N VAL A 834 7.73 20.45 -25.90
CA VAL A 834 7.47 21.35 -27.03
C VAL A 834 6.69 20.63 -28.11
N ARG A 835 5.68 21.30 -28.68
CA ARG A 835 4.79 20.72 -29.71
C ARG A 835 5.06 21.23 -31.11
N GLN A 836 5.38 22.52 -31.26
CA GLN A 836 5.44 23.19 -32.56
C GLN A 836 6.80 23.84 -32.82
N SER A 837 7.34 24.62 -31.88
CA SER A 837 8.55 25.41 -32.12
C SER A 837 9.34 25.70 -30.85
N LEU A 838 10.67 25.66 -30.97
CA LEU A 838 11.60 25.97 -29.91
C LEU A 838 12.69 26.89 -30.43
N LYS A 839 12.91 28.02 -29.75
CA LYS A 839 14.04 28.93 -30.03
C LYS A 839 14.86 29.12 -28.77
N ILE A 840 16.18 28.90 -28.87
CA ILE A 840 17.11 28.97 -27.74
C ILE A 840 18.31 29.85 -28.09
N ALA A 841 18.67 30.78 -27.22
CA ALA A 841 19.83 31.65 -27.32
C ALA A 841 20.74 31.52 -26.09
N ILE A 842 21.92 30.93 -26.28
CA ILE A 842 22.85 30.57 -25.20
C ILE A 842 24.30 30.93 -25.57
N PRO A 843 25.18 31.17 -24.58
CA PRO A 843 26.57 31.51 -24.85
C PRO A 843 27.30 30.36 -25.54
N ASN A 844 27.22 29.16 -24.98
CA ASN A 844 27.85 27.95 -25.46
C ASN A 844 26.97 26.71 -25.17
N LEU A 845 27.27 25.59 -25.83
CA LEU A 845 26.57 24.31 -25.69
C LEU A 845 27.50 23.26 -25.05
N ASP A 846 27.01 22.54 -24.05
CA ASP A 846 27.71 21.42 -23.41
C ASP A 846 27.08 20.07 -23.82
N ALA A 847 27.85 18.99 -23.75
CA ALA A 847 27.36 17.63 -24.02
C ALA A 847 26.55 17.04 -22.84
N ARG A 848 26.77 17.55 -21.62
CA ARG A 848 26.17 17.07 -20.37
C ARG A 848 24.70 17.47 -20.24
N HIS A 849 23.94 16.68 -19.50
CA HIS A 849 22.49 16.80 -19.42
C HIS A 849 21.96 16.52 -18.00
N PRO A 850 20.85 17.16 -17.57
CA PRO A 850 20.33 17.00 -16.21
C PRO A 850 19.85 15.58 -15.87
N MET A 851 19.48 14.78 -16.88
CA MET A 851 19.03 13.38 -16.72
C MET A 851 20.18 12.36 -16.61
N GLY A 852 21.44 12.83 -16.53
CA GLY A 852 22.63 11.99 -16.39
C GLY A 852 23.34 11.70 -17.71
N GLU A 853 24.45 10.97 -17.64
CA GLU A 853 25.43 10.81 -18.72
C GLU A 853 24.94 10.04 -19.97
N ASN A 854 23.75 9.44 -19.94
CA ASN A 854 23.24 8.60 -21.03
C ASN A 854 22.40 9.37 -22.06
N ILE A 855 22.08 10.64 -21.78
CA ILE A 855 21.24 11.50 -22.64
C ILE A 855 21.98 12.83 -22.79
N THR A 856 21.97 13.42 -23.98
CA THR A 856 22.53 14.77 -24.23
C THR A 856 21.44 15.77 -24.61
N TRP A 857 21.74 17.07 -24.53
CA TRP A 857 20.83 18.11 -25.05
C TRP A 857 20.59 17.97 -26.56
N LEU A 858 21.58 17.44 -27.30
CA LEU A 858 21.47 17.16 -28.73
C LEU A 858 20.48 16.03 -29.03
N ASP A 859 20.42 15.00 -28.18
CA ASP A 859 19.40 13.94 -28.29
C ASP A 859 17.99 14.53 -28.09
N THR A 860 17.84 15.41 -27.10
CA THR A 860 16.57 16.10 -26.83
C THR A 860 16.11 16.92 -28.04
N PHE A 861 17.01 17.68 -28.68
CA PHE A 861 16.67 18.42 -29.90
C PHE A 861 16.36 17.48 -31.07
N GLY A 862 17.10 16.38 -31.21
CA GLY A 862 16.82 15.35 -32.20
C GLY A 862 15.42 14.76 -32.08
N ASP A 863 14.97 14.47 -30.86
CA ASP A 863 13.62 13.97 -30.60
C ASP A 863 12.54 14.99 -30.98
N LEU A 864 12.75 16.28 -30.70
CA LEU A 864 11.81 17.34 -31.10
C LEU A 864 11.72 17.48 -32.62
N ILE A 865 12.86 17.44 -33.32
CA ILE A 865 12.89 17.49 -34.78
C ILE A 865 12.18 16.28 -35.39
N ASN A 866 12.40 15.08 -34.83
CA ASN A 866 11.72 13.86 -35.29
C ASN A 866 10.19 13.93 -35.07
N LYS A 867 9.72 14.70 -34.07
CA LYS A 867 8.29 15.01 -33.84
C LYS A 867 7.74 16.08 -34.80
N GLY A 868 8.59 16.70 -35.62
CA GLY A 868 8.21 17.75 -36.56
C GLY A 868 8.22 19.18 -35.98
N CYS A 869 8.89 19.41 -34.85
CA CYS A 869 9.02 20.75 -34.26
C CYS A 869 10.09 21.58 -35.00
N ASP A 870 9.84 22.88 -35.20
CA ASP A 870 10.83 23.84 -35.73
C ASP A 870 11.79 24.27 -34.61
N VAL A 871 13.05 23.82 -34.67
CA VAL A 871 14.06 24.09 -33.64
C VAL A 871 15.13 25.05 -34.18
N GLU A 872 15.26 26.21 -33.53
CA GLU A 872 16.28 27.22 -33.84
C GLU A 872 17.23 27.43 -32.64
N LEU A 873 18.53 27.22 -32.87
CA LEU A 873 19.58 27.40 -31.88
C LEU A 873 20.47 28.60 -32.23
N TYR A 874 20.61 29.54 -31.31
CA TYR A 874 21.41 30.75 -31.44
C TYR A 874 22.59 30.66 -30.47
N LEU A 875 23.81 30.60 -30.99
CA LEU A 875 25.04 30.43 -30.22
C LEU A 875 25.88 31.71 -30.29
N GLN A 876 26.43 32.12 -29.15
CA GLN A 876 27.46 33.18 -29.13
C GLN A 876 28.81 32.61 -29.58
N ASP A 877 29.20 31.50 -28.96
CA ASP A 877 30.44 30.76 -29.25
C ASP A 877 30.11 29.41 -29.89
N LEU A 878 30.77 29.12 -31.02
CA LEU A 878 30.71 27.80 -31.65
C LEU A 878 31.51 26.77 -30.84
N PRO A 879 31.25 25.47 -30.98
CA PRO A 879 32.01 24.43 -30.29
C PRO A 879 33.53 24.62 -30.47
N ALA A 880 34.27 24.52 -29.36
CA ALA A 880 35.72 24.73 -29.36
C ALA A 880 36.45 23.67 -30.21
N GLN A 881 37.66 24.01 -30.69
CA GLN A 881 38.54 23.11 -31.45
C GLN A 881 39.21 22.08 -30.51
N THR A 882 38.38 21.26 -29.88
CA THR A 882 38.71 20.21 -28.89
C THR A 882 38.03 18.91 -29.31
N PRO A 883 38.50 17.74 -28.88
CA PRO A 883 37.86 16.45 -29.20
C PRO A 883 36.35 16.43 -28.89
N GLU A 884 35.96 16.95 -27.73
CA GLU A 884 34.57 17.09 -27.28
C GLU A 884 33.81 18.08 -28.17
N GLY A 885 34.43 19.21 -28.50
CA GLY A 885 33.85 20.23 -29.38
C GLY A 885 33.65 19.75 -30.82
N TYR A 886 34.54 18.91 -31.36
CA TYR A 886 34.34 18.27 -32.67
C TYR A 886 33.19 17.27 -32.68
N SER A 887 33.00 16.54 -31.58
CA SER A 887 31.84 15.66 -31.42
C SER A 887 30.52 16.44 -31.37
N LEU A 888 30.48 17.54 -30.62
CA LEU A 888 29.34 18.44 -30.57
C LEU A 888 29.05 19.06 -31.95
N ALA A 889 30.08 19.54 -32.65
CA ALA A 889 29.96 20.13 -33.97
C ALA A 889 29.42 19.13 -35.01
N THR A 890 29.91 17.89 -35.00
CA THR A 890 29.43 16.82 -35.89
C THR A 890 27.96 16.47 -35.64
N HIS A 891 27.54 16.37 -34.38
CA HIS A 891 26.13 16.11 -34.05
C HIS A 891 25.22 17.31 -34.41
N LEU A 892 25.68 18.55 -34.20
CA LEU A 892 24.95 19.74 -34.65
C LEU A 892 24.74 19.72 -36.17
N GLN A 893 25.75 19.33 -36.97
CA GLN A 893 25.58 19.16 -38.42
C GLN A 893 24.50 18.13 -38.76
N VAL A 894 24.48 16.97 -38.10
CA VAL A 894 23.44 15.95 -38.30
C VAL A 894 22.03 16.49 -38.00
N LEU A 895 21.89 17.31 -36.96
CA LEU A 895 20.61 17.94 -36.63
C LEU A 895 20.24 19.04 -37.64
N MET A 896 21.22 19.79 -38.15
CA MET A 896 21.00 20.75 -39.25
C MET A 896 20.50 20.05 -40.52
N ASP A 897 21.03 18.88 -40.84
CA ASP A 897 20.58 18.05 -41.97
C ASP A 897 19.13 17.57 -41.80
N LYS A 898 18.69 17.42 -40.56
CA LYS A 898 17.30 17.08 -40.21
C LYS A 898 16.36 18.28 -40.13
N GLY A 899 16.86 19.50 -40.39
CA GLY A 899 16.04 20.72 -40.45
C GLY A 899 16.22 21.69 -39.28
N MET A 900 17.16 21.44 -38.34
CA MET A 900 17.50 22.41 -37.30
C MET A 900 18.21 23.63 -37.88
N LYS A 901 17.87 24.84 -37.41
CA LYS A 901 18.57 26.07 -37.83
C LYS A 901 19.54 26.51 -36.74
N VAL A 902 20.80 26.76 -37.12
CA VAL A 902 21.83 27.25 -36.20
C VAL A 902 22.30 28.64 -36.64
N TRP A 903 22.33 29.56 -35.69
CA TRP A 903 22.69 30.96 -35.91
C TRP A 903 23.81 31.39 -34.96
N LYS A 904 24.72 32.22 -35.45
CA LYS A 904 25.74 32.87 -34.62
C LYS A 904 25.31 34.30 -34.27
N ILE A 905 25.33 34.64 -32.98
CA ILE A 905 24.89 35.95 -32.46
C ILE A 905 26.02 36.64 -31.67
N LYS A 906 26.01 37.98 -31.63
CA LYS A 906 27.00 38.75 -30.84
C LYS A 906 26.56 38.99 -29.40
N GLU A 907 25.27 39.28 -29.20
CA GLU A 907 24.68 39.59 -27.90
C GLU A 907 23.54 38.62 -27.59
N ILE A 908 23.51 38.13 -26.34
CA ILE A 908 22.48 37.18 -25.88
C ILE A 908 21.27 37.95 -25.34
N PRO A 909 20.06 37.73 -25.87
CA PRO A 909 18.84 38.38 -25.40
C PRO A 909 18.59 38.09 -23.91
N THR A 910 17.84 38.98 -23.24
CA THR A 910 17.50 38.81 -21.81
C THR A 910 16.63 37.57 -21.60
N TRP A 911 15.64 37.38 -22.49
CA TRP A 911 14.83 36.17 -22.57
C TRP A 911 15.48 35.23 -23.56
N GLN A 912 16.00 34.11 -23.04
CA GLN A 912 16.90 33.22 -23.76
C GLN A 912 16.19 32.04 -24.41
N ILE A 913 14.96 31.73 -24.02
CA ILE A 913 14.23 30.57 -24.54
C ILE A 913 12.79 30.98 -24.84
N ILE A 914 12.31 30.59 -26.02
CA ILE A 914 10.94 30.77 -26.49
C ILE A 914 10.37 29.40 -26.90
N ILE A 915 9.20 29.05 -26.39
CA ILE A 915 8.49 27.80 -26.65
C ILE A 915 7.12 28.10 -27.27
N ASP A 916 6.79 27.38 -28.34
CA ASP A 916 5.45 27.24 -28.94
C ASP A 916 4.67 28.54 -29.19
N LEU A 917 5.30 29.46 -29.94
CA LEU A 917 4.83 30.82 -30.27
C LEU A 917 3.37 30.95 -30.77
N GLN A 918 2.79 29.92 -31.37
CA GLN A 918 1.45 29.97 -31.96
C GLN A 918 0.43 29.08 -31.25
N THR A 919 0.78 28.51 -30.09
CA THR A 919 -0.11 27.62 -29.33
C THR A 919 -0.58 28.25 -28.00
N GLN A 920 -1.51 27.58 -27.32
CA GLN A 920 -1.89 27.97 -25.95
C GLN A 920 -0.79 27.71 -24.91
N GLU A 921 0.24 26.93 -25.24
CA GLU A 921 1.35 26.56 -24.34
C GLU A 921 2.58 27.48 -24.51
N GLN A 922 2.42 28.61 -25.21
CA GLN A 922 3.51 29.55 -25.48
C GLN A 922 4.18 30.03 -24.18
N ARG A 923 5.51 30.15 -24.22
CA ARG A 923 6.28 30.52 -23.04
C ARG A 923 7.59 31.19 -23.40
N ILE A 924 8.00 32.14 -22.57
CA ILE A 924 9.36 32.68 -22.53
C ILE A 924 10.04 32.34 -21.21
N ILE A 925 11.37 32.13 -21.24
CA ILE A 925 12.19 31.81 -20.07
C ILE A 925 13.47 32.64 -20.06
N SER A 926 13.83 33.16 -18.88
CA SER A 926 15.04 33.94 -18.62
C SER A 926 15.67 33.57 -17.27
N SER A 927 16.91 33.98 -17.06
CA SER A 927 17.53 34.00 -15.73
C SER A 927 17.05 35.23 -14.95
N GLU A 928 16.78 35.09 -13.65
CA GLU A 928 16.38 36.23 -12.80
C GLU A 928 17.50 37.28 -12.70
N ASN A 929 18.76 36.84 -12.70
CA ASN A 929 19.91 37.73 -12.72
C ASN A 929 20.34 38.00 -14.16
N LYS A 930 20.09 39.22 -14.67
CA LYS A 930 20.45 39.64 -16.04
C LYS A 930 21.95 39.44 -16.38
N LYS A 931 22.85 39.32 -15.38
CA LYS A 931 24.28 39.03 -15.56
C LYS A 931 24.61 37.53 -15.68
N GLN A 932 23.76 36.64 -15.16
CA GLN A 932 23.94 35.19 -15.27
C GLN A 932 23.11 34.69 -16.46
N LYS A 933 23.78 34.15 -17.48
CA LYS A 933 23.12 33.60 -18.67
C LYS A 933 22.78 32.12 -18.44
N ILE A 934 21.65 31.68 -18.97
CA ILE A 934 21.29 30.26 -19.03
C ILE A 934 22.30 29.54 -19.94
N ILE A 935 22.90 28.48 -19.41
CA ILE A 935 23.76 27.54 -20.14
C ILE A 935 23.08 26.17 -20.07
N LEU A 936 23.04 25.45 -21.19
CA LEU A 936 22.51 24.09 -21.23
C LEU A 936 23.63 23.09 -20.88
N ALA A 937 23.68 22.68 -19.61
CA ALA A 937 24.61 21.69 -19.06
C ALA A 937 23.88 20.70 -18.12
N ASP A 938 24.61 19.94 -17.29
CA ASP A 938 24.09 19.08 -16.22
C ASP A 938 23.39 19.88 -15.10
N SER A 939 23.83 21.12 -14.90
CA SER A 939 23.27 22.08 -13.96
C SER A 939 23.11 23.44 -14.65
N ILE A 940 22.03 24.15 -14.34
CA ILE A 940 21.86 25.52 -14.81
C ILE A 940 22.53 26.44 -13.80
N ASP A 941 23.54 27.18 -14.25
CA ASP A 941 24.33 28.11 -13.41
C ASP A 941 23.56 29.38 -12.98
N ALA A 942 22.25 29.43 -13.31
CA ALA A 942 21.31 30.45 -12.88
C ALA A 942 20.58 29.96 -11.61
N LYS A 943 20.89 30.58 -10.46
CA LYS A 943 20.29 30.21 -9.16
C LYS A 943 18.76 30.29 -9.14
N ARG A 944 18.14 31.08 -10.03
CA ARG A 944 16.69 31.31 -10.16
C ARG A 944 16.31 31.64 -11.61
N LEU A 945 15.28 30.98 -12.14
CA LEU A 945 14.73 31.25 -13.48
C LEU A 945 13.43 32.04 -13.38
N LEU A 946 13.11 32.81 -14.42
CA LEU A 946 11.84 33.50 -14.63
C LEU A 946 11.16 32.94 -15.87
N THR A 947 9.82 32.91 -15.86
CA THR A 947 9.03 32.47 -17.01
C THR A 947 7.75 33.29 -17.15
N SER A 948 7.28 33.52 -18.37
CA SER A 948 5.98 34.14 -18.64
C SER A 948 5.27 33.40 -19.78
N THR A 949 3.94 33.32 -19.69
CA THR A 949 3.04 32.77 -20.71
C THR A 949 2.08 33.82 -21.27
N ASP A 950 2.25 35.09 -20.88
CA ASP A 950 1.40 36.19 -21.36
C ASP A 950 1.55 36.40 -22.87
N LYS A 951 0.42 36.52 -23.58
CA LYS A 951 0.44 36.51 -25.05
C LYS A 951 1.07 37.76 -25.66
N VAL A 952 0.88 38.91 -25.01
CA VAL A 952 1.40 40.18 -25.49
C VAL A 952 2.90 40.24 -25.25
N ALA A 953 3.34 39.81 -24.07
CA ALA A 953 4.74 39.67 -23.70
C ALA A 953 5.51 38.73 -24.64
N VAL A 954 5.00 37.52 -24.85
CA VAL A 954 5.66 36.50 -25.68
C VAL A 954 5.82 37.01 -27.11
N LYS A 955 4.79 37.66 -27.68
CA LYS A 955 4.85 38.24 -29.02
C LYS A 955 5.88 39.38 -29.11
N SER A 956 5.90 40.29 -28.14
CA SER A 956 6.87 41.39 -28.07
C SER A 956 8.32 40.89 -28.06
N ILE A 957 8.61 39.88 -27.23
CA ILE A 957 9.93 39.26 -27.16
C ILE A 957 10.28 38.50 -28.44
N ALA A 958 9.29 37.86 -29.08
CA ALA A 958 9.50 37.20 -30.36
C ALA A 958 9.86 38.18 -31.48
N ASP A 959 9.25 39.36 -31.48
CA ASP A 959 9.56 40.45 -32.43
C ASP A 959 10.95 41.04 -32.14
N GLU A 960 11.34 41.19 -30.86
CA GLU A 960 12.71 41.56 -30.47
C GLU A 960 13.74 40.56 -31.03
N TRP A 961 13.46 39.26 -30.92
CA TRP A 961 14.32 38.20 -31.47
C TRP A 961 14.47 38.23 -32.99
N GLN A 962 13.49 38.76 -33.73
CA GLN A 962 13.62 38.96 -35.18
C GLN A 962 14.63 40.07 -35.52
N SER A 963 14.79 41.05 -34.63
CA SER A 963 15.72 42.17 -34.82
C SER A 963 17.19 41.86 -34.46
N LEU A 964 17.47 40.66 -33.91
CA LEU A 964 18.82 40.27 -33.51
C LEU A 964 19.77 40.17 -34.72
N THR A 965 20.96 40.76 -34.59
CA THR A 965 22.02 40.58 -35.59
C THR A 965 22.54 39.14 -35.52
N LYS A 966 22.18 38.34 -36.52
CA LYS A 966 22.50 36.92 -36.60
C LYS A 966 23.17 36.55 -37.92
N LEU A 967 24.17 35.70 -37.86
CA LEU A 967 24.84 35.11 -39.01
C LEU A 967 24.44 33.64 -39.13
N VAL A 968 24.18 33.16 -40.34
CA VAL A 968 23.96 31.73 -40.58
C VAL A 968 25.28 31.00 -40.34
N VAL A 969 25.25 29.92 -39.57
CA VAL A 969 26.42 29.05 -39.41
C VAL A 969 26.47 28.08 -40.59
N ASP A 970 27.52 28.17 -41.42
CA ASP A 970 27.75 27.22 -42.51
C ASP A 970 28.26 25.87 -41.97
N ARG A 971 27.97 24.78 -42.68
CA ARG A 971 28.47 23.43 -42.36
C ARG A 971 29.99 23.41 -42.29
N ASP A 972 30.66 24.16 -43.16
CA ASP A 972 32.13 24.19 -43.23
C ASP A 972 32.77 24.78 -41.97
N GLU A 973 32.05 25.64 -41.23
CA GLU A 973 32.52 26.20 -39.95
C GLU A 973 32.52 25.19 -38.80
N LEU A 974 31.83 24.05 -38.96
CA LEU A 974 31.68 23.00 -37.96
C LEU A 974 32.48 21.72 -38.29
N LYS A 975 33.25 21.70 -39.39
CA LYS A 975 34.02 20.52 -39.78
C LYS A 975 35.25 20.32 -38.89
N PRO A 976 35.55 19.07 -38.48
CA PRO A 976 36.84 18.76 -37.88
C PRO A 976 37.97 18.95 -38.92
N PRO A 977 39.22 19.24 -38.48
CA PRO A 977 40.40 19.26 -39.33
C PRO A 977 40.55 17.97 -40.14
N GLN A 978 41.21 18.02 -41.30
CA GLN A 978 41.32 16.85 -42.20
C GLN A 978 41.90 15.61 -41.50
N ASN A 979 42.85 15.78 -40.58
CA ASN A 979 43.51 14.72 -39.81
C ASN A 979 42.70 14.22 -38.59
N VAL A 980 41.43 14.60 -38.44
CA VAL A 980 40.59 14.23 -37.29
C VAL A 980 39.29 13.59 -37.78
N LYS A 981 39.09 12.32 -37.42
CA LYS A 981 37.87 11.55 -37.68
C LYS A 981 37.10 11.37 -36.38
N VAL A 982 35.81 11.74 -36.39
CA VAL A 982 34.92 11.57 -35.24
C VAL A 982 33.90 10.46 -35.52
N ILE A 983 33.78 9.50 -34.62
CA ILE A 983 32.85 8.37 -34.72
C ILE A 983 31.91 8.41 -33.50
N SER A 984 30.61 8.58 -33.74
CA SER A 984 29.58 8.50 -32.70
C SER A 984 29.06 7.08 -32.54
N VAL A 985 29.22 6.50 -31.35
CA VAL A 985 28.72 5.16 -30.99
C VAL A 985 27.40 5.32 -30.24
N ARG A 986 26.31 4.75 -30.78
CA ARG A 986 24.98 4.77 -30.15
C ARG A 986 24.79 3.61 -29.18
N ALA A 987 23.88 3.76 -28.23
CA ALA A 987 23.43 2.64 -27.39
C ALA A 987 22.67 1.60 -28.23
N SER A 988 23.04 0.33 -28.16
CA SER A 988 22.37 -0.76 -28.89
C SER A 988 22.31 -2.01 -28.03
N SER A 989 21.13 -2.60 -27.88
CA SER A 989 20.87 -3.87 -27.20
C SER A 989 21.03 -5.11 -28.09
N TYR A 990 21.42 -4.94 -29.36
CA TYR A 990 21.67 -6.04 -30.29
C TYR A 990 23.17 -6.39 -30.37
N PRO A 991 23.55 -7.67 -30.28
CA PRO A 991 24.94 -8.11 -30.35
C PRO A 991 25.39 -8.18 -31.80
N LYS A 992 26.41 -7.40 -32.20
CA LYS A 992 27.16 -7.64 -33.47
C LYS A 992 28.37 -6.74 -33.76
N ARG A 993 28.89 -5.94 -32.81
CA ARG A 993 30.08 -5.12 -33.07
C ARG A 993 31.22 -5.45 -32.11
N GLU A 994 32.38 -5.69 -32.68
CA GLU A 994 33.64 -5.92 -31.97
C GLU A 994 34.53 -4.68 -32.07
N GLU A 995 35.54 -4.57 -31.19
CA GLU A 995 36.47 -3.42 -31.20
C GLU A 995 37.20 -3.30 -32.56
N ARG A 996 37.46 -4.44 -33.20
CA ARG A 996 38.06 -4.52 -34.54
C ARG A 996 37.26 -3.74 -35.59
N ASP A 997 35.92 -3.70 -35.50
CA ASP A 997 35.07 -2.98 -36.46
C ASP A 997 35.31 -1.46 -36.44
N PHE A 998 35.79 -0.92 -35.32
CA PHE A 998 36.02 0.52 -35.15
C PHE A 998 37.47 0.90 -35.40
N PHE A 999 38.42 0.01 -35.08
CA PHE A 999 39.83 0.37 -34.97
C PHE A 999 40.78 -0.39 -35.92
N ALA A 1000 40.32 -1.40 -36.66
CA ALA A 1000 41.19 -2.17 -37.57
C ALA A 1000 41.94 -1.28 -38.58
N ASP A 1001 41.26 -0.28 -39.15
CA ASP A 1001 41.88 0.66 -40.09
C ASP A 1001 42.98 1.50 -39.43
N PHE A 1002 42.79 1.88 -38.15
CA PHE A 1002 43.80 2.62 -37.39
C PHE A 1002 45.03 1.76 -37.11
N PHE A 1003 44.86 0.49 -36.74
CA PHE A 1003 45.99 -0.40 -36.41
C PHE A 1003 46.63 -1.10 -37.63
N LYS A 1004 46.10 -0.90 -38.84
CA LYS A 1004 46.66 -1.48 -40.08
C LYS A 1004 48.11 -1.06 -40.37
N LYS A 1005 48.56 0.08 -39.86
CA LYS A 1005 49.95 0.56 -40.00
C LYS A 1005 50.78 0.06 -38.80
N SER A 1006 52.04 -0.28 -39.04
CA SER A 1006 52.97 -0.76 -38.02
C SER A 1006 53.09 0.19 -36.81
N CYS A 1007 52.86 -0.32 -35.61
CA CYS A 1007 52.95 0.37 -34.33
C CYS A 1007 54.22 -0.11 -33.59
N VAL A 1008 55.09 0.81 -33.19
CA VAL A 1008 56.31 0.48 -32.41
C VAL A 1008 56.10 0.66 -30.91
N LYS A 1009 55.34 1.69 -30.52
CA LYS A 1009 54.97 1.92 -29.11
C LYS A 1009 53.50 2.25 -28.95
N MET A 1010 52.91 1.79 -27.86
CA MET A 1010 51.52 2.08 -27.50
C MET A 1010 51.45 2.57 -26.05
N LEU A 1011 50.77 3.70 -25.85
CA LEU A 1011 50.46 4.27 -24.55
C LEU A 1011 48.95 4.24 -24.36
N ILE A 1012 48.49 3.57 -23.31
CA ILE A 1012 47.09 3.53 -22.91
C ILE A 1012 46.94 4.34 -21.63
N HIS A 1013 46.01 5.29 -21.61
CA HIS A 1013 45.66 6.06 -20.43
C HIS A 1013 44.18 5.83 -20.11
N ASP A 1014 43.88 5.02 -19.09
CA ASP A 1014 42.51 4.78 -18.61
C ASP A 1014 42.52 4.52 -17.09
N PRO A 1015 41.93 5.43 -16.27
CA PRO A 1015 41.97 5.32 -14.81
C PRO A 1015 41.09 4.19 -14.24
N TYR A 1016 40.30 3.48 -15.05
CA TYR A 1016 39.30 2.50 -14.58
C TYR A 1016 39.63 1.04 -14.93
N LEU A 1017 40.89 0.72 -15.25
CA LEU A 1017 41.36 -0.65 -15.52
C LEU A 1017 41.61 -1.42 -14.21
N GLN A 1018 40.52 -1.84 -13.56
CA GLN A 1018 40.56 -2.45 -12.21
C GLN A 1018 40.10 -3.91 -12.15
N SER A 1019 39.39 -4.40 -13.17
CA SER A 1019 38.82 -5.76 -13.20
C SER A 1019 39.46 -6.62 -14.29
N ARG A 1020 39.36 -7.95 -14.13
CA ARG A 1020 39.88 -8.91 -15.14
C ARG A 1020 39.30 -8.67 -16.52
N GLU A 1021 38.00 -8.38 -16.61
CA GLU A 1021 37.33 -8.11 -17.89
C GLU A 1021 37.97 -6.95 -18.66
N ARG A 1022 38.33 -5.86 -17.96
CA ARG A 1022 38.89 -4.65 -18.60
C ARG A 1022 40.36 -4.81 -18.95
N ILE A 1023 41.12 -5.55 -18.15
CA ILE A 1023 42.58 -5.71 -18.33
C ILE A 1023 42.87 -6.83 -19.34
N VAL A 1024 42.35 -8.03 -19.14
CA VAL A 1024 42.68 -9.18 -20.00
C VAL A 1024 41.89 -9.07 -21.32
N ASN A 1025 40.56 -8.98 -21.24
CA ASN A 1025 39.76 -9.07 -22.46
C ASN A 1025 39.83 -7.78 -23.30
N ARG A 1026 39.58 -6.62 -22.69
CA ARG A 1026 39.48 -5.35 -23.44
C ARG A 1026 40.85 -4.83 -23.85
N LEU A 1027 41.71 -4.51 -22.87
CA LEU A 1027 43.06 -4.03 -23.16
C LEU A 1027 43.85 -5.06 -24.00
N GLY A 1028 43.72 -6.37 -23.73
CA GLY A 1028 44.32 -7.42 -24.56
C GLY A 1028 43.91 -7.37 -26.03
N ASN A 1029 42.63 -7.11 -26.35
CA ASN A 1029 42.20 -6.96 -27.74
C ASN A 1029 42.88 -5.79 -28.47
N TYR A 1030 43.07 -4.65 -27.79
CA TYR A 1030 43.78 -3.51 -28.40
C TYR A 1030 45.26 -3.78 -28.61
N ILE A 1031 45.90 -4.49 -27.68
CA ILE A 1031 47.30 -4.92 -27.84
C ILE A 1031 47.40 -5.91 -29.00
N ALA A 1032 46.50 -6.90 -29.08
CA ALA A 1032 46.44 -7.85 -30.18
C ALA A 1032 46.28 -7.16 -31.54
N LEU A 1033 45.40 -6.15 -31.64
CA LEU A 1033 45.24 -5.36 -32.87
C LEU A 1033 46.50 -4.60 -33.26
N ALA A 1034 47.25 -4.07 -32.29
CA ALA A 1034 48.51 -3.38 -32.54
C ALA A 1034 49.65 -4.35 -32.92
N GLU A 1035 49.64 -5.57 -32.36
CA GLU A 1035 50.62 -6.64 -32.59
C GLU A 1035 50.41 -7.38 -33.92
N GLU A 1036 49.27 -7.24 -34.62
CA GLU A 1036 49.00 -7.95 -35.89
C GLU A 1036 50.08 -7.74 -36.97
N GLN A 1037 50.86 -6.64 -36.88
CA GLN A 1037 51.97 -6.35 -37.79
C GLN A 1037 53.36 -6.81 -37.28
N GLY A 1038 53.46 -7.21 -36.01
CA GLY A 1038 54.66 -7.81 -35.39
C GLY A 1038 55.79 -6.86 -35.02
N ASP A 1039 55.55 -5.55 -35.01
CA ASP A 1039 56.58 -4.51 -34.79
C ASP A 1039 56.45 -3.80 -33.43
N LEU A 1040 55.57 -4.26 -32.54
CA LEU A 1040 55.26 -3.58 -31.28
C LEU A 1040 56.32 -3.93 -30.22
N GLU A 1041 57.14 -2.94 -29.85
CA GLU A 1041 58.27 -3.14 -28.93
C GLU A 1041 57.92 -2.78 -27.48
N LYS A 1042 56.89 -1.95 -27.26
CA LYS A 1042 56.58 -1.42 -25.93
C LYS A 1042 55.13 -0.99 -25.75
N VAL A 1043 54.50 -1.45 -24.67
CA VAL A 1043 53.18 -1.00 -24.22
C VAL A 1043 53.29 -0.38 -22.83
N ILE A 1044 52.80 0.85 -22.66
CA ILE A 1044 52.74 1.55 -21.37
C ILE A 1044 51.28 1.78 -21.01
N VAL A 1045 50.85 1.32 -19.84
CA VAL A 1045 49.48 1.46 -19.35
C VAL A 1045 49.47 2.35 -18.13
N HIS A 1046 48.82 3.52 -18.21
CA HIS A 1046 48.56 4.39 -17.08
C HIS A 1046 47.16 4.10 -16.54
N THR A 1047 47.05 3.71 -15.27
CA THR A 1047 45.76 3.46 -14.60
C THR A 1047 45.78 3.88 -13.12
N LYS A 1048 44.72 3.61 -12.34
CA LYS A 1048 44.68 3.81 -10.88
C LYS A 1048 44.72 2.48 -10.15
N LEU A 1049 45.31 2.47 -8.96
CA LEU A 1049 45.27 1.30 -8.07
C LEU A 1049 43.82 1.08 -7.59
N ALA A 1050 43.32 -0.15 -7.68
CA ALA A 1050 42.03 -0.52 -7.10
C ALA A 1050 42.08 -0.46 -5.56
N GLN A 1051 40.92 -0.25 -4.92
CA GLN A 1051 40.83 -0.29 -3.44
C GLN A 1051 41.12 -1.71 -2.89
N ASP A 1052 40.80 -2.74 -3.65
CA ASP A 1052 41.20 -4.13 -3.46
C ASP A 1052 41.98 -4.57 -4.72
N ASN A 1053 43.30 -4.71 -4.59
CA ASN A 1053 44.21 -4.91 -5.72
C ASN A 1053 44.40 -6.37 -6.12
N GLY A 1054 43.87 -7.34 -5.37
CA GLY A 1054 44.11 -8.77 -5.65
C GLY A 1054 43.61 -9.23 -7.02
N GLU A 1055 42.43 -8.76 -7.45
CA GLU A 1055 41.91 -9.08 -8.79
C GLU A 1055 42.70 -8.34 -9.90
N GLN A 1056 43.05 -7.08 -9.66
CA GLN A 1056 43.80 -6.24 -10.60
C GLN A 1056 45.20 -6.81 -10.86
N GLU A 1057 45.91 -7.25 -9.82
CA GLU A 1057 47.25 -7.85 -9.93
C GLU A 1057 47.23 -9.19 -10.67
N ASN A 1058 46.26 -10.07 -10.36
CA ASN A 1058 46.12 -11.35 -11.06
C ASN A 1058 45.81 -11.16 -12.54
N ALA A 1059 44.96 -10.19 -12.89
CA ALA A 1059 44.64 -9.88 -14.27
C ALA A 1059 45.81 -9.27 -15.05
N ILE A 1060 46.68 -8.49 -14.38
CA ILE A 1060 47.92 -7.98 -14.98
C ILE A 1060 48.88 -9.13 -15.30
N LEU A 1061 49.07 -10.06 -14.36
CA LEU A 1061 49.92 -11.23 -14.56
C LEU A 1061 49.43 -12.07 -15.74
N GLU A 1062 48.12 -12.31 -15.84
CA GLU A 1062 47.51 -13.06 -16.94
C GLU A 1062 47.75 -12.38 -18.30
N LEU A 1063 47.60 -11.05 -18.38
CA LEU A 1063 47.85 -10.30 -19.62
C LEU A 1063 49.34 -10.32 -20.03
N VAL A 1064 50.26 -10.24 -19.06
CA VAL A 1064 51.71 -10.32 -19.31
C VAL A 1064 52.10 -11.73 -19.76
N ASP A 1065 51.50 -12.79 -19.20
CA ASP A 1065 51.72 -14.16 -19.66
C ASP A 1065 51.23 -14.38 -21.11
N GLU A 1066 50.17 -13.68 -21.53
CA GLU A 1066 49.61 -13.80 -22.89
C GLU A 1066 50.42 -13.07 -23.96
N PHE A 1067 50.91 -11.85 -23.67
CA PHE A 1067 51.57 -10.99 -24.68
C PHE A 1067 53.07 -10.77 -24.45
N GLY A 1068 53.61 -11.09 -23.27
CA GLY A 1068 55.03 -10.99 -22.92
C GLY A 1068 55.42 -9.74 -22.11
N ASP A 1069 56.70 -9.70 -21.70
CA ASP A 1069 57.24 -8.75 -20.71
C ASP A 1069 57.42 -7.28 -21.19
N PHE A 1070 56.94 -6.92 -22.39
CA PHE A 1070 57.06 -5.55 -22.92
C PHE A 1070 55.93 -4.60 -22.47
N ILE A 1071 55.01 -5.08 -21.64
CA ILE A 1071 53.89 -4.32 -21.06
C ILE A 1071 54.29 -3.75 -19.69
N GLN A 1072 54.14 -2.43 -19.51
CA GLN A 1072 54.47 -1.73 -18.26
C GLN A 1072 53.28 -0.97 -17.70
N PHE A 1073 52.81 -1.33 -16.50
CA PHE A 1073 51.77 -0.60 -15.78
C PHE A 1073 52.34 0.52 -14.91
N LYS A 1074 51.69 1.69 -14.92
CA LYS A 1074 51.97 2.83 -14.05
C LYS A 1074 50.69 3.34 -13.40
N TYR A 1075 50.71 3.55 -12.10
CA TYR A 1075 49.52 3.93 -11.33
C TYR A 1075 49.38 5.45 -11.17
N THR A 1076 49.43 6.19 -12.28
CA THR A 1076 49.48 7.67 -12.30
C THR A 1076 48.41 8.32 -13.17
N ALA A 1077 47.28 7.64 -13.43
CA ALA A 1077 46.28 8.14 -14.38
C ALA A 1077 45.34 9.23 -13.81
N ASP A 1078 45.20 10.33 -14.56
CA ASP A 1078 44.21 11.39 -14.38
C ASP A 1078 42.86 11.06 -15.07
N HIS A 1079 41.98 12.04 -15.29
CA HIS A 1079 40.61 11.83 -15.81
C HIS A 1079 40.52 11.52 -17.32
N ASP A 1080 41.53 11.88 -18.11
CA ASP A 1080 41.51 11.72 -19.57
C ASP A 1080 41.62 10.24 -20.00
N ARG A 1081 40.98 9.87 -21.11
CA ARG A 1081 40.95 8.49 -21.62
C ARG A 1081 41.35 8.42 -23.08
N TYR A 1082 42.51 7.85 -23.37
CA TYR A 1082 43.03 7.77 -24.73
C TYR A 1082 44.04 6.63 -24.94
N ILE A 1083 44.22 6.28 -26.20
CA ILE A 1083 45.28 5.41 -26.70
C ILE A 1083 46.15 6.25 -27.64
N GLU A 1084 47.45 6.28 -27.42
CA GLU A 1084 48.42 6.93 -28.31
C GLU A 1084 49.38 5.89 -28.85
N VAL A 1085 49.67 5.95 -30.15
CA VAL A 1085 50.61 5.05 -30.81
C VAL A 1085 51.72 5.84 -31.51
N GLU A 1086 52.94 5.32 -31.42
CA GLU A 1086 54.11 5.78 -32.18
C GLU A 1086 54.39 4.76 -33.29
N ARG A 1087 54.43 5.22 -34.53
CA ARG A 1087 54.68 4.39 -35.72
C ARG A 1087 56.17 4.29 -36.01
N SER A 1088 56.56 3.36 -36.88
CA SER A 1088 57.96 3.14 -37.28
C SER A 1088 58.64 4.32 -37.97
N ASN A 1089 57.85 5.26 -38.52
CA ASN A 1089 58.34 6.53 -39.10
C ASN A 1089 58.43 7.68 -38.07
N GLY A 1090 58.14 7.45 -36.79
CA GLY A 1090 58.16 8.45 -35.72
C GLY A 1090 56.89 9.29 -35.58
N GLU A 1091 55.87 9.05 -36.40
CA GLU A 1091 54.59 9.75 -36.29
C GLU A 1091 53.76 9.26 -35.11
N ARG A 1092 52.98 10.18 -34.54
CA ARG A 1092 52.08 9.90 -33.43
C ARG A 1092 50.63 10.02 -33.87
N ALA A 1093 49.86 8.99 -33.56
CA ALA A 1093 48.42 8.99 -33.78
C ALA A 1093 47.71 8.70 -32.45
N ARG A 1094 46.52 9.26 -32.27
CA ARG A 1094 45.80 9.18 -30.99
C ARG A 1094 44.34 8.84 -31.20
N ILE A 1095 43.81 7.95 -30.36
CA ILE A 1095 42.40 7.64 -30.20
C ILE A 1095 41.95 8.17 -28.84
N ILE A 1096 40.92 9.01 -28.80
CA ILE A 1096 40.32 9.53 -27.57
C ILE A 1096 38.93 8.91 -27.42
N ILE A 1097 38.63 8.37 -26.23
CA ILE A 1097 37.41 7.59 -25.99
C ILE A 1097 36.65 8.18 -24.81
N GLY A 1098 35.44 8.70 -25.04
CA GLY A 1098 34.67 9.41 -24.01
C GLY A 1098 34.29 8.56 -22.78
N ARG A 1099 34.12 7.24 -22.95
CA ARG A 1099 33.83 6.30 -21.85
C ARG A 1099 34.94 5.30 -21.52
N GLY A 1100 36.14 5.41 -22.11
CA GLY A 1100 37.23 4.45 -21.89
C GLY A 1100 36.94 3.09 -22.52
N LEU A 1101 37.71 2.06 -22.17
CA LEU A 1101 37.67 0.76 -22.86
C LEU A 1101 36.38 -0.06 -22.64
N ASP A 1102 35.47 0.37 -21.76
CA ASP A 1102 34.26 -0.37 -21.37
C ASP A 1102 32.98 0.08 -22.09
N PHE A 1103 33.13 0.79 -23.21
CA PHE A 1103 32.01 1.27 -24.01
C PHE A 1103 31.31 0.15 -24.80
N ILE A 1104 31.92 -1.02 -24.96
CA ILE A 1104 31.28 -2.26 -25.44
C ILE A 1104 31.13 -3.20 -24.24
N ARG A 1105 29.93 -3.78 -24.05
CA ARG A 1105 29.63 -4.73 -22.97
C ARG A 1105 29.99 -6.17 -23.36
N PRO A 1106 30.11 -7.13 -22.41
CA PRO A 1106 30.39 -8.54 -22.70
C PRO A 1106 29.42 -9.19 -23.70
N ASP A 1107 28.16 -8.77 -23.70
CA ASP A 1107 27.11 -9.26 -24.59
C ASP A 1107 27.17 -8.62 -25.99
N GLY A 1108 28.18 -7.79 -26.28
CA GLY A 1108 28.32 -7.09 -27.57
C GLY A 1108 27.40 -5.88 -27.74
N SER A 1109 26.64 -5.50 -26.71
CA SER A 1109 25.89 -4.24 -26.68
C SER A 1109 26.80 -3.04 -26.46
N THR A 1110 26.46 -1.90 -27.03
CA THR A 1110 27.26 -0.66 -26.93
C THR A 1110 26.64 0.31 -25.92
N LYS A 1111 27.48 0.96 -25.12
CA LYS A 1111 27.14 2.17 -24.37
C LYS A 1111 27.29 3.38 -25.32
N PRO A 1112 26.47 4.43 -25.17
CA PRO A 1112 26.64 5.64 -25.96
C PRO A 1112 27.97 6.31 -25.62
N THR A 1113 28.80 6.58 -26.63
CA THR A 1113 30.07 7.28 -26.47
C THR A 1113 30.53 7.88 -27.81
N TYR A 1114 31.61 8.65 -27.80
CA TYR A 1114 32.26 9.13 -29.00
C TYR A 1114 33.72 8.66 -29.02
N ILE A 1115 34.22 8.45 -30.22
CA ILE A 1115 35.61 8.10 -30.50
C ILE A 1115 36.16 9.20 -31.41
N VAL A 1116 37.25 9.84 -31.00
CA VAL A 1116 37.99 10.79 -31.85
C VAL A 1116 39.30 10.13 -32.24
N ILE A 1117 39.51 9.95 -33.53
CA ILE A 1117 40.74 9.44 -34.11
C ILE A 1117 41.47 10.62 -34.73
N GLN A 1118 42.63 10.97 -34.16
CA GLN A 1118 43.55 11.93 -34.72
C GLN A 1118 44.69 11.16 -35.39
N ASP A 1119 44.65 11.06 -36.71
CA ASP A 1119 45.66 10.40 -37.53
C ASP A 1119 46.14 11.38 -38.62
N PRO A 1120 47.41 11.82 -38.58
CA PRO A 1120 47.95 12.79 -39.54
C PRO A 1120 48.00 12.29 -41.00
N ILE A 1121 47.74 11.02 -41.29
CA ILE A 1121 47.87 10.44 -42.64
C ILE A 1121 46.51 10.19 -43.34
N ASN A 1122 45.38 10.54 -42.72
CA ASN A 1122 43.99 10.19 -43.14
C ASN A 1122 43.65 8.69 -43.08
#